data_AF-A0A661Y262-F1
#
_entry.id   AF-A0A661Y262-F1
#
_cell.length_a   1.000
_cell.length_b   1.000
_cell.length_c   1.000
_cell.angle_alpha   90.00
_cell.angle_beta   90.00
_cell.angle_gamma   90.00
#
_symmetry.space_group_name_H-M   'P 1'
#
loop_
_entity.id
_entity.type
_entity.pdbx_description
1 polymer ?
#
loop_
_entity_poly.entity_id
_entity_poly.type
_entity_poly.pdbx_seq_one_letter_code
_entity_poly.pdbx_strand_id
1 'polypeptide(L)'
;MNKKTGERLIFLNLIYKHHLIFVLAFFCAGMSLKAQESTKVFQNGSDQLIVYSDVPGLAQPQEYYKIRVRSNASNNEWQDCFGLVTRSLYTESPENYFSHLEGWTHTYANIEMNSAIEVEIAKADGSPITKATVHPVSKGSAATITDGKAYFTMDQPALVAVDIDGQMDDHDTGRDQFAQAYNGPPIHAVSIFAHPLFEKPDSTLAGVTLLQPGETPPGDPGSFNTLYFASGVHNIGKDYQVHKNKEYFIPGDAIVYGTMGNHEQDNGMNIHIYGVGTISGDSLKHPEFDPEYPGYPDANANPVAGRPWKPISIIDSEYTIIEGVCLANPAFHALSLPTNVKGEKVTTVRWSKVISWRGNGDGFGNPHIVEDCFLRTQDDAFYVKGDRRRCVIWNDANGAAFVMSNIPDYFPIVIEDCDIIYSRASWHKWSGGRVFSGRPIKGEGKKQVNVLFRDIRIEDKRPTLQIFYVLSKNDISSSLLGNPNGDIGQSWSGIKFQNVTAAGKSVVGHPEIFHGCAESPYSDWTFDNFTIDGKLFTSLDDFAEVNEYVSDITFIPGILDDATLSGIQVNNTLLNNFDASITEYDFELPEGTNDIPTVEAFASDTNATVDIYPATDLPGTTTIVVTAKDNVSTITYTLKFTVAIPDEIFEIIAPDNVSPEDTIMVTIVYSANETRDILVNLQLESSPENNYGTNTLNVSKGADSVDVEMIIEEDIPLATDAYEITATLVPEGGTEENSLHMLSLTNIDAIPPLGLIDRFASDKEIIQAYPNPFTDRLWINTGIKESFLIYNITGRIIYHSSSSYSKEIFYLDTKSWQRGIYLLKTTSGKLSKLVKTGV
;
A
#
# COMPACT_ATOMS: atom_id res chain seq x y z
N MET A 1 -9.34 -79.89 23.45
CA MET A 1 -8.96 -80.96 22.51
C MET A 1 -8.08 -80.32 21.44
N ASN A 2 -6.75 -80.46 21.51
CA ASN A 2 -5.94 -81.31 20.61
C ASN A 2 -6.36 -81.21 19.13
N LYS A 3 -5.51 -80.90 18.14
CA LYS A 3 -4.05 -80.67 18.06
C LYS A 3 -3.75 -80.39 16.56
N LYS A 4 -2.85 -79.42 16.29
CA LYS A 4 -1.67 -79.49 15.37
C LYS A 4 -1.91 -79.66 13.85
N THR A 5 -1.12 -79.17 12.90
CA THR A 5 0.23 -78.53 12.72
C THR A 5 0.37 -78.29 11.19
N GLY A 6 1.17 -77.42 10.58
CA GLY A 6 2.28 -76.52 10.96
C GLY A 6 2.53 -75.56 9.77
N GLU A 7 2.94 -74.31 9.99
CA GLU A 7 4.30 -73.76 10.21
C GLU A 7 5.01 -73.25 8.94
N ARG A 8 5.15 -71.91 8.84
CA ARG A 8 6.42 -71.13 8.73
C ARG A 8 6.11 -69.62 8.61
N LEU A 9 6.43 -68.83 9.66
CA LEU A 9 7.58 -67.89 9.78
C LEU A 9 7.39 -66.61 8.92
N ILE A 10 7.41 -65.34 9.38
CA ILE A 10 8.04 -64.63 10.53
C ILE A 10 7.19 -63.35 10.77
N PHE A 11 6.88 -62.94 12.00
CA PHE A 11 6.77 -61.51 12.38
C PHE A 11 6.69 -61.28 13.90
N LEU A 12 7.51 -60.33 14.35
CA LEU A 12 7.47 -59.47 15.54
C LEU A 12 7.44 -60.06 16.97
N ASN A 13 8.55 -59.82 17.68
CA ASN A 13 8.55 -59.65 19.14
C ASN A 13 9.73 -58.74 19.51
N LEU A 14 9.48 -57.52 20.01
CA LEU A 14 10.25 -56.93 21.11
C LEU A 14 9.58 -55.63 21.60
N ILE A 15 9.00 -55.71 22.78
CA ILE A 15 8.65 -54.60 23.65
C ILE A 15 9.52 -54.76 24.92
N TYR A 16 9.91 -53.62 25.52
CA TYR A 16 10.58 -53.43 26.82
C TYR A 16 12.06 -53.81 26.95
N LYS A 17 12.92 -52.79 26.78
CA LYS A 17 14.18 -52.66 27.54
C LYS A 17 14.71 -51.21 27.46
N HIS A 18 14.73 -50.51 28.60
CA HIS A 18 15.79 -49.60 29.11
C HIS A 18 15.25 -48.33 29.81
N HIS A 19 15.30 -48.37 31.15
CA HIS A 19 15.77 -47.26 31.97
C HIS A 19 17.08 -47.72 32.63
N LEU A 20 18.15 -46.90 32.62
CA LEU A 20 18.91 -46.43 33.80
C LEU A 20 20.29 -45.80 33.42
N ILE A 21 20.42 -44.49 33.69
CA ILE A 21 21.59 -43.68 34.17
C ILE A 21 22.88 -43.61 33.32
N PHE A 22 23.25 -42.37 32.90
CA PHE A 22 24.53 -41.74 33.28
C PHE A 22 24.42 -40.19 33.26
N VAL A 23 24.76 -39.60 34.39
CA VAL A 23 25.10 -38.19 34.57
C VAL A 23 26.40 -37.91 33.81
N LEU A 24 26.36 -36.99 32.85
CA LEU A 24 27.55 -36.23 32.46
C LEU A 24 27.17 -34.76 32.33
N ALA A 25 27.52 -34.01 33.37
CA ALA A 25 27.66 -32.56 33.30
C ALA A 25 28.76 -32.25 32.28
N PHE A 26 28.39 -31.75 31.11
CA PHE A 26 29.31 -31.00 30.28
C PHE A 26 29.25 -29.53 30.69
N PHE A 27 30.24 -29.15 31.50
CA PHE A 27 30.77 -27.80 31.53
C PHE A 27 31.30 -27.50 30.12
N CYS A 28 30.47 -26.91 29.26
CA CYS A 28 30.96 -26.06 28.17
C CYS A 28 30.77 -24.62 28.63
N ALA A 29 31.89 -24.03 29.05
CA ALA A 29 32.00 -22.64 29.40
C ALA A 29 31.55 -21.75 28.23
N GLY A 30 30.64 -20.82 28.52
CA GLY A 30 30.70 -19.45 28.03
C GLY A 30 30.84 -19.24 26.53
N MET A 31 29.85 -19.65 25.76
CA MET A 31 29.40 -18.83 24.64
C MET A 31 27.91 -18.61 24.85
N SER A 32 27.55 -17.44 25.36
CA SER A 32 26.21 -16.89 25.17
C SER A 32 26.04 -16.77 23.66
N LEU A 33 25.40 -17.77 23.03
CA LEU A 33 24.74 -17.54 21.76
C LEU A 33 23.72 -16.45 22.09
N LYS A 34 23.99 -15.21 21.69
CA LYS A 34 22.93 -14.20 21.60
C LYS A 34 21.80 -14.87 20.83
N ALA A 35 20.61 -14.93 21.43
CA ALA A 35 19.42 -15.31 20.69
C ALA A 35 19.40 -14.46 19.41
N GLN A 36 19.25 -15.11 18.25
CA GLN A 36 19.09 -14.39 17.00
C GLN A 36 17.88 -13.48 17.13
N GLU A 37 18.02 -12.21 16.77
CA GLU A 37 16.88 -11.28 16.76
C GLU A 37 15.87 -11.78 15.71
N SER A 38 14.64 -12.06 16.16
CA SER A 38 13.56 -12.58 15.32
C SER A 38 13.04 -11.54 14.34
N THR A 39 13.13 -10.26 14.67
CA THR A 39 12.78 -9.13 13.81
C THR A 39 14.03 -8.36 13.41
N LYS A 40 14.22 -8.10 12.11
CA LYS A 40 15.30 -7.28 11.57
C LYS A 40 14.73 -6.03 10.93
N VAL A 41 15.27 -4.87 11.29
CA VAL A 41 14.89 -3.57 10.72
C VAL A 41 16.07 -3.02 9.92
N PHE A 42 15.85 -2.76 8.64
CA PHE A 42 16.81 -2.12 7.76
C PHE A 42 16.29 -0.74 7.39
N GLN A 43 17.14 0.27 7.50
CA GLN A 43 16.74 1.65 7.25
C GLN A 43 17.87 2.43 6.58
N ASN A 44 17.50 3.20 5.55
CA ASN A 44 18.36 4.17 4.88
C ASN A 44 17.53 5.42 4.55
N GLY A 45 17.79 6.53 5.25
CA GLY A 45 16.95 7.72 5.15
C GLY A 45 15.49 7.43 5.56
N SER A 46 14.55 7.74 4.67
CA SER A 46 13.13 7.44 4.83
C SER A 46 12.76 6.00 4.48
N ASP A 47 13.62 5.27 3.76
CA ASP A 47 13.32 3.91 3.31
C ASP A 47 13.57 2.90 4.42
N GLN A 48 12.60 2.01 4.63
CA GLN A 48 12.63 0.98 5.67
C GLN A 48 12.07 -0.35 5.14
N LEU A 49 12.75 -1.43 5.54
CA LEU A 49 12.34 -2.80 5.34
C LEU A 49 12.40 -3.53 6.67
N ILE A 50 11.31 -4.17 7.07
CA ILE A 50 11.24 -4.99 8.29
C ILE A 50 10.98 -6.43 7.90
N VAL A 51 11.89 -7.31 8.32
CA VAL A 51 11.87 -8.75 8.00
C VAL A 51 11.79 -9.56 9.29
N TYR A 52 10.80 -10.44 9.35
CA TYR A 52 10.63 -11.40 10.43
C TYR A 52 11.34 -12.71 10.03
N SER A 53 12.36 -13.11 10.78
CA SER A 53 13.24 -14.25 10.46
C SER A 53 13.02 -15.48 11.35
N ASP A 54 12.29 -15.33 12.46
CA ASP A 54 11.92 -16.43 13.35
C ASP A 54 10.64 -16.09 14.14
N VAL A 55 9.96 -17.11 14.69
CA VAL A 55 8.95 -16.96 15.75
C VAL A 55 9.47 -17.74 16.97
N PRO A 56 10.03 -17.06 17.99
CA PRO A 56 10.65 -17.73 19.12
C PRO A 56 9.73 -18.75 19.81
N GLY A 57 10.21 -19.99 19.96
CA GLY A 57 9.45 -21.08 20.58
C GLY A 57 8.47 -21.80 19.66
N LEU A 58 8.32 -21.36 18.40
CA LEU A 58 7.56 -22.10 17.39
C LEU A 58 8.51 -23.06 16.66
N ALA A 59 8.36 -24.35 16.92
CA ALA A 59 9.06 -25.38 16.17
C ALA A 59 8.43 -25.49 14.77
N GLN A 60 8.87 -24.69 13.81
CA GLN A 60 8.54 -24.92 12.41
C GLN A 60 9.75 -24.73 11.50
N PRO A 61 10.18 -25.77 10.77
CA PRO A 61 11.09 -25.59 9.67
C PRO A 61 10.38 -24.88 8.51
N GLN A 62 11.14 -24.18 7.66
CA GLN A 62 10.72 -23.86 6.30
C GLN A 62 10.44 -25.18 5.56
N GLU A 63 9.20 -25.69 5.68
CA GLU A 63 8.84 -27.07 5.33
C GLU A 63 8.77 -27.28 3.81
N TYR A 64 8.22 -26.30 3.09
CA TYR A 64 7.98 -26.39 1.64
C TYR A 64 8.76 -25.35 0.85
N TYR A 65 8.88 -24.13 1.37
CA TYR A 65 9.52 -23.02 0.68
C TYR A 65 10.45 -22.23 1.59
N LYS A 66 11.56 -21.78 1.01
CA LYS A 66 12.46 -20.78 1.57
C LYS A 66 12.17 -19.45 0.89
N ILE A 67 11.97 -18.41 1.68
CA ILE A 67 11.63 -17.08 1.20
C ILE A 67 12.74 -16.13 1.64
N ARG A 68 13.24 -15.31 0.71
CA ARG A 68 14.18 -14.24 1.01
C ARG A 68 13.70 -12.95 0.38
N VAL A 69 14.02 -11.83 1.01
CA VAL A 69 13.74 -10.50 0.46
C VAL A 69 14.94 -9.57 0.60
N ARG A 70 14.99 -8.55 -0.26
CA ARG A 70 15.89 -7.41 -0.14
C ARG A 70 15.22 -6.16 -0.66
N SER A 71 15.72 -5.00 -0.26
CA SER A 71 15.36 -3.71 -0.86
C SER A 71 16.64 -3.00 -1.24
N ASN A 72 16.77 -2.63 -2.52
CA ASN A 72 17.94 -1.91 -3.02
C ASN A 72 18.08 -0.53 -2.35
N ALA A 73 16.98 0.04 -1.85
CA ALA A 73 16.96 1.33 -1.17
C ALA A 73 17.46 1.24 0.28
N SER A 74 17.08 0.18 1.02
CA SER A 74 17.34 0.10 2.46
C SER A 74 18.55 -0.76 2.85
N ASN A 75 18.75 -1.94 2.24
CA ASN A 75 19.80 -2.87 2.68
C ASN A 75 20.63 -3.49 1.55
N ASN A 76 20.07 -3.62 0.35
CA ASN A 76 20.67 -4.26 -0.82
C ASN A 76 21.26 -5.66 -0.55
N GLU A 77 20.70 -6.38 0.44
CA GLU A 77 21.18 -7.67 0.90
C GLU A 77 20.02 -8.64 1.12
N TRP A 78 20.15 -9.87 0.65
CA TRP A 78 19.12 -10.90 0.84
C TRP A 78 18.97 -11.30 2.31
N GLN A 79 17.74 -11.23 2.81
CA GLN A 79 17.37 -11.59 4.18
C GLN A 79 16.38 -12.75 4.16
N ASP A 80 16.64 -13.77 4.97
CA ASP A 80 15.69 -14.87 5.16
C ASP A 80 14.43 -14.40 5.88
N CYS A 81 13.28 -14.75 5.32
CA CYS A 81 11.98 -14.59 5.94
C CYS A 81 11.55 -15.90 6.61
N PHE A 82 10.86 -15.77 7.74
CA PHE A 82 10.18 -16.88 8.37
C PHE A 82 8.90 -17.21 7.59
N GLY A 83 8.83 -18.43 7.05
CA GLY A 83 7.65 -18.95 6.36
C GLY A 83 6.73 -19.65 7.34
N LEU A 84 5.66 -18.98 7.77
CA LEU A 84 4.60 -19.58 8.58
C LEU A 84 3.79 -20.57 7.74
N VAL A 85 3.50 -21.76 8.28
CA VAL A 85 2.72 -22.78 7.56
C VAL A 85 1.43 -23.10 8.31
N THR A 86 0.31 -22.97 7.61
CA THR A 86 -0.99 -23.53 8.00
C THR A 86 -1.36 -24.68 7.07
N ARG A 87 -2.20 -25.62 7.55
CA ARG A 87 -2.49 -26.86 6.82
C ARG A 87 -3.89 -27.41 7.07
N SER A 88 -4.43 -28.05 6.05
CA SER A 88 -5.58 -28.94 6.16
C SER A 88 -5.13 -30.32 6.63
N LEU A 89 -5.77 -30.87 7.66
CA LEU A 89 -5.31 -32.08 8.33
C LEU A 89 -5.92 -33.36 7.73
N TYR A 90 -5.15 -34.46 7.80
CA TYR A 90 -5.61 -35.82 7.49
C TYR A 90 -6.57 -36.31 8.59
N THR A 91 -7.75 -36.85 8.24
CA THR A 91 -8.76 -37.20 9.27
C THR A 91 -9.05 -38.71 9.38
N GLU A 92 -8.76 -39.27 10.55
CA GLU A 92 -9.46 -40.44 11.12
C GLU A 92 -10.67 -40.01 12.00
N SER A 93 -10.89 -38.70 12.21
CA SER A 93 -12.09 -38.10 12.86
C SER A 93 -12.30 -36.68 12.31
N PRO A 94 -13.50 -36.28 11.81
CA PRO A 94 -13.63 -35.06 11.02
C PRO A 94 -13.73 -33.82 11.92
N GLU A 95 -12.75 -32.91 11.87
CA GLU A 95 -12.82 -31.56 12.46
C GLU A 95 -13.38 -30.54 11.44
N ASN A 96 -14.38 -30.98 10.67
CA ASN A 96 -14.99 -30.27 9.52
C ASN A 96 -14.03 -29.86 8.37
N TYR A 97 -12.88 -30.53 8.20
CA TYR A 97 -12.02 -30.31 7.03
C TYR A 97 -12.64 -30.90 5.75
N PHE A 98 -12.38 -30.25 4.61
CA PHE A 98 -12.77 -30.80 3.32
C PHE A 98 -11.76 -31.86 2.86
N SER A 99 -12.25 -33.07 2.57
CA SER A 99 -11.40 -34.21 2.22
C SER A 99 -10.52 -34.01 0.98
N HIS A 100 -10.97 -33.23 -0.02
CA HIS A 100 -10.14 -32.95 -1.21
C HIS A 100 -8.97 -31.99 -0.92
N LEU A 101 -8.99 -31.28 0.21
CA LEU A 101 -7.89 -30.42 0.66
C LEU A 101 -6.94 -31.16 1.60
N GLU A 102 -7.15 -32.45 1.86
CA GLU A 102 -6.36 -33.22 2.81
C GLU A 102 -4.85 -33.14 2.49
N GLY A 103 -4.06 -32.73 3.48
CA GLY A 103 -2.61 -32.57 3.36
C GLY A 103 -2.15 -31.29 2.65
N TRP A 104 -3.06 -30.45 2.17
CA TRP A 104 -2.69 -29.17 1.56
C TRP A 104 -2.13 -28.21 2.61
N THR A 105 -1.21 -27.36 2.19
CA THR A 105 -0.58 -26.36 3.05
C THR A 105 -0.56 -24.99 2.40
N HIS A 106 -0.40 -23.96 3.22
CA HIS A 106 -0.18 -22.58 2.80
C HIS A 106 0.97 -22.01 3.61
N THR A 107 2.08 -21.74 2.94
CA THR A 107 3.24 -21.03 3.50
C THR A 107 3.06 -19.53 3.28
N TYR A 108 3.27 -18.69 4.29
CA TYR A 108 3.25 -17.24 4.09
C TYR A 108 4.34 -16.54 4.88
N ALA A 109 4.85 -15.44 4.32
CA ALA A 109 5.81 -14.56 4.99
C ALA A 109 5.19 -13.18 5.20
N ASN A 110 5.35 -12.64 6.41
CA ASN A 110 5.04 -11.24 6.71
C ASN A 110 6.30 -10.39 6.52
N ILE A 111 6.14 -9.24 5.86
CA ILE A 111 7.16 -8.22 5.65
C ILE A 111 6.47 -6.86 5.90
N GLU A 112 7.20 -5.87 6.40
CA GLU A 112 6.76 -4.45 6.33
C GLU A 112 7.73 -3.66 5.45
N MET A 113 7.21 -2.77 4.61
CA MET A 113 8.00 -1.99 3.66
C MET A 113 7.37 -0.63 3.37
N ASN A 114 8.20 0.32 2.93
CA ASN A 114 7.76 1.57 2.29
C ASN A 114 8.56 1.91 1.02
N SER A 115 9.40 0.99 0.55
CA SER A 115 10.18 1.08 -0.68
C SER A 115 10.23 -0.28 -1.37
N ALA A 116 10.42 -0.28 -2.69
CA ALA A 116 10.37 -1.50 -3.49
C ALA A 116 11.24 -2.64 -2.94
N ILE A 117 10.70 -3.86 -2.97
CA ILE A 117 11.40 -5.08 -2.56
C ILE A 117 11.56 -6.05 -3.74
N GLU A 118 12.64 -6.82 -3.70
CA GLU A 118 12.80 -8.03 -4.49
C GLU A 118 12.55 -9.25 -3.61
N VAL A 119 11.84 -10.23 -4.15
CA VAL A 119 11.51 -11.49 -3.47
C VAL A 119 12.17 -12.65 -4.20
N GLU A 120 12.77 -13.56 -3.43
CA GLU A 120 13.25 -14.85 -3.90
C GLU A 120 12.48 -15.98 -3.20
N ILE A 121 12.01 -16.96 -3.97
CA ILE A 121 11.40 -18.19 -3.46
C ILE A 121 12.18 -19.40 -3.99
N ALA A 122 12.53 -20.32 -3.10
CA ALA A 122 13.11 -21.62 -3.42
C ALA A 122 12.33 -22.73 -2.73
N LYS A 123 12.33 -23.95 -3.27
CA LYS A 123 11.80 -25.11 -2.53
C LYS A 123 12.73 -25.49 -1.38
N ALA A 124 12.13 -25.87 -0.26
CA ALA A 124 12.86 -26.23 0.95
C ALA A 124 13.78 -27.45 0.77
N ASP A 125 13.35 -28.41 -0.05
CA ASP A 125 14.08 -29.63 -0.39
C ASP A 125 15.24 -29.42 -1.40
N GLY A 126 15.37 -28.21 -1.95
CA GLY A 126 16.37 -27.84 -2.94
C GLY A 126 16.07 -28.30 -4.37
N SER A 127 14.92 -28.91 -4.63
CA SER A 127 14.47 -29.20 -5.99
C SER A 127 14.17 -27.90 -6.76
N PRO A 128 14.37 -27.87 -8.09
CA PRO A 128 14.17 -26.65 -8.86
C PRO A 128 12.69 -26.27 -8.96
N ILE A 129 12.42 -24.97 -8.92
CA ILE A 129 11.21 -24.35 -9.44
C ILE A 129 11.40 -24.17 -10.94
N THR A 130 10.37 -24.53 -11.70
CA THR A 130 10.33 -24.50 -13.17
C THR A 130 9.34 -23.46 -13.70
N LYS A 131 8.36 -23.06 -12.90
CA LYS A 131 7.36 -22.02 -13.23
C LYS A 131 6.94 -21.28 -11.96
N ALA A 132 6.69 -19.99 -12.06
CA ALA A 132 6.08 -19.20 -11.00
C ALA A 132 5.16 -18.12 -11.59
N THR A 133 3.99 -17.90 -10.99
CA THR A 133 3.07 -16.81 -11.34
C THR A 133 2.68 -16.03 -10.09
N VAL A 134 2.77 -14.69 -10.12
CA VAL A 134 2.32 -13.84 -9.02
C VAL A 134 0.84 -13.48 -9.21
N HIS A 135 0.05 -13.59 -8.16
CA HIS A 135 -1.38 -13.28 -8.14
C HIS A 135 -1.75 -12.34 -6.97
N PRO A 136 -2.52 -11.28 -7.20
CA PRO A 136 -2.94 -10.81 -8.52
C PRO A 136 -1.77 -10.25 -9.32
N VAL A 137 -1.86 -10.34 -10.65
CA VAL A 137 -0.78 -9.92 -11.57
C VAL A 137 -0.49 -8.42 -11.51
N SER A 138 -1.45 -7.63 -11.01
CA SER A 138 -1.34 -6.18 -10.85
C SER A 138 -0.51 -5.75 -9.63
N LYS A 139 -0.21 -6.66 -8.70
CA LYS A 139 0.41 -6.34 -7.41
C LYS A 139 1.88 -6.75 -7.27
N GLY A 140 2.48 -7.25 -8.34
CA GLY A 140 3.91 -7.57 -8.41
C GLY A 140 4.36 -7.81 -9.83
N SER A 141 5.67 -7.74 -10.07
CA SER A 141 6.22 -8.03 -11.41
C SER A 141 5.94 -9.48 -11.82
N ALA A 142 5.98 -9.75 -13.12
CA ALA A 142 6.04 -11.13 -13.60
C ALA A 142 7.25 -11.84 -12.97
N ALA A 143 7.04 -13.07 -12.49
CA ALA A 143 8.10 -13.86 -11.89
C ALA A 143 9.06 -14.38 -12.97
N THR A 144 10.34 -14.39 -12.64
CA THR A 144 11.41 -14.98 -13.45
C THR A 144 12.02 -16.17 -12.73
N ILE A 145 12.49 -17.16 -13.49
CA ILE A 145 13.15 -18.35 -12.94
C ILE A 145 14.64 -18.29 -13.26
N THR A 146 15.48 -18.27 -12.23
CA THR A 146 16.94 -18.31 -12.35
C THR A 146 17.49 -19.35 -11.38
N ASP A 147 18.36 -20.23 -11.83
CA ASP A 147 19.00 -21.29 -11.03
C ASP A 147 18.01 -22.13 -10.18
N GLY A 148 16.82 -22.40 -10.74
CA GLY A 148 15.79 -23.19 -10.07
C GLY A 148 15.04 -22.47 -8.95
N LYS A 149 15.10 -21.13 -8.91
CA LYS A 149 14.38 -20.28 -7.95
C LYS A 149 13.53 -19.24 -8.65
N ALA A 150 12.46 -18.80 -8.00
CA ALA A 150 11.58 -17.77 -8.51
C ALA A 150 11.94 -16.39 -7.94
N TYR A 151 11.91 -15.36 -8.80
CA TYR A 151 12.20 -13.98 -8.45
C TYR A 151 11.14 -13.03 -8.99
N PHE A 152 10.70 -12.07 -8.19
CA PHE A 152 9.81 -10.98 -8.63
C PHE A 152 9.98 -9.75 -7.73
N THR A 153 9.43 -8.61 -8.15
CA THR A 153 9.47 -7.35 -7.38
C THR A 153 8.08 -6.91 -6.96
N MET A 154 8.03 -6.15 -5.86
CA MET A 154 6.83 -5.47 -5.39
C MET A 154 7.22 -4.01 -5.08
N ASP A 155 6.62 -3.07 -5.80
CA ASP A 155 7.01 -1.65 -5.70
C ASP A 155 6.31 -0.92 -4.55
N GLN A 156 5.17 -1.46 -4.11
CA GLN A 156 4.33 -0.92 -3.04
C GLN A 156 3.87 -2.07 -2.13
N PRO A 157 3.44 -1.76 -0.89
CA PRO A 157 2.79 -2.74 -0.04
C PRO A 157 1.62 -3.43 -0.76
N ALA A 158 1.59 -4.75 -0.69
CA ALA A 158 0.55 -5.57 -1.29
C ALA A 158 0.55 -7.00 -0.71
N LEU A 159 -0.57 -7.68 -0.91
CA LEU A 159 -0.77 -9.07 -0.48
C LEU A 159 -0.91 -9.96 -1.71
N VAL A 160 0.05 -10.87 -1.93
CA VAL A 160 0.09 -11.72 -3.13
C VAL A 160 0.21 -13.20 -2.78
N ALA A 161 -0.35 -14.05 -3.63
CA ALA A 161 -0.03 -15.46 -3.73
C ALA A 161 0.93 -15.69 -4.88
N VAL A 162 1.80 -16.70 -4.78
CA VAL A 162 2.67 -17.12 -5.88
C VAL A 162 2.37 -18.57 -6.19
N ASP A 163 1.84 -18.84 -7.38
CA ASP A 163 1.64 -20.20 -7.85
C ASP A 163 2.98 -20.79 -8.29
N ILE A 164 3.44 -21.83 -7.60
CA ILE A 164 4.72 -22.48 -7.86
C ILE A 164 4.48 -23.76 -8.65
N ASP A 165 5.16 -23.88 -9.79
CA ASP A 165 5.10 -25.01 -10.71
C ASP A 165 3.71 -25.34 -11.26
N GLY A 166 2.83 -24.34 -11.35
CA GLY A 166 1.50 -24.54 -11.93
C GLY A 166 0.55 -25.31 -11.00
N GLN A 167 0.88 -25.44 -9.71
CA GLN A 167 0.10 -26.24 -8.77
C GLN A 167 -1.39 -25.88 -8.76
N MET A 168 -1.70 -24.59 -8.84
CA MET A 168 -3.06 -24.08 -9.00
C MET A 168 -3.36 -23.71 -10.47
N ASP A 169 -2.44 -23.06 -11.18
CA ASP A 169 -2.71 -22.54 -12.53
C ASP A 169 -2.85 -23.62 -13.61
N ASP A 170 -2.18 -24.76 -13.46
CA ASP A 170 -2.17 -25.83 -14.46
C ASP A 170 -3.15 -26.96 -14.12
N HIS A 171 -3.77 -26.88 -12.93
CA HIS A 171 -4.69 -27.89 -12.43
C HIS A 171 -6.10 -27.36 -12.20
N ASP A 172 -7.06 -28.25 -12.40
CA ASP A 172 -8.42 -28.04 -11.92
C ASP A 172 -8.54 -28.66 -10.54
N THR A 173 -8.32 -27.82 -9.53
CA THR A 173 -8.21 -28.21 -8.13
C THR A 173 -9.55 -28.22 -7.40
N GLY A 174 -10.54 -27.48 -7.93
CA GLY A 174 -11.95 -27.69 -7.58
C GLY A 174 -12.49 -28.97 -8.25
N ARG A 175 -13.74 -29.34 -7.95
CA ARG A 175 -14.64 -30.26 -8.70
C ARG A 175 -15.72 -30.83 -7.80
N ASP A 176 -16.93 -30.82 -8.31
CA ASP A 176 -18.15 -30.99 -7.55
C ASP A 176 -18.68 -32.44 -7.49
N GLN A 177 -19.88 -32.66 -6.93
CA GLN A 177 -20.47 -34.00 -6.82
C GLN A 177 -20.81 -34.67 -8.17
N PHE A 178 -20.74 -33.94 -9.29
CA PHE A 178 -21.07 -34.41 -10.64
C PHE A 178 -19.80 -34.60 -11.51
N ALA A 179 -18.65 -34.09 -11.09
CA ALA A 179 -17.36 -34.22 -11.75
C ALA A 179 -16.32 -34.96 -10.88
N GLN A 180 -15.34 -35.61 -11.49
CA GLN A 180 -14.33 -36.38 -10.74
C GLN A 180 -13.38 -35.45 -9.99
N ALA A 181 -13.45 -35.37 -8.66
CA ALA A 181 -12.56 -34.56 -7.80
C ALA A 181 -11.06 -34.59 -8.18
N TYR A 182 -10.33 -33.51 -7.86
CA TYR A 182 -8.87 -33.46 -7.97
C TYR A 182 -8.24 -34.67 -7.28
N ASN A 183 -7.36 -35.37 -8.01
CA ASN A 183 -6.68 -36.60 -7.57
C ASN A 183 -5.15 -36.48 -7.76
N GLY A 184 -4.64 -35.25 -7.81
CA GLY A 184 -3.20 -35.01 -7.82
C GLY A 184 -2.63 -35.02 -6.40
N PRO A 185 -1.31 -34.80 -6.25
CA PRO A 185 -0.69 -34.66 -4.95
C PRO A 185 -1.24 -33.42 -4.19
N PRO A 186 -1.11 -33.37 -2.85
CA PRO A 186 -1.47 -32.19 -2.08
C PRO A 186 -0.83 -30.91 -2.62
N ILE A 187 -1.56 -29.80 -2.55
CA ILE A 187 -1.06 -28.49 -2.98
C ILE A 187 -0.37 -27.78 -1.83
N HIS A 188 0.81 -27.24 -2.09
CA HIS A 188 1.59 -26.45 -1.15
C HIS A 188 1.69 -25.02 -1.68
N ALA A 189 0.80 -24.14 -1.24
CA ALA A 189 0.73 -22.75 -1.68
C ALA A 189 1.78 -21.87 -0.96
N VAL A 190 2.13 -20.74 -1.56
CA VAL A 190 2.97 -19.72 -0.93
C VAL A 190 2.42 -18.30 -1.16
N SER A 191 2.47 -17.45 -0.14
CA SER A 191 2.08 -16.04 -0.20
C SER A 191 3.12 -15.11 0.42
N ILE A 192 3.20 -13.90 -0.13
CA ILE A 192 4.02 -12.82 0.39
C ILE A 192 3.08 -11.70 0.82
N PHE A 193 3.08 -11.42 2.12
CA PHE A 193 2.28 -10.37 2.72
C PHE A 193 3.20 -9.21 3.08
N ALA A 194 3.40 -8.29 2.12
CA ALA A 194 4.18 -7.08 2.29
C ALA A 194 3.26 -5.93 2.71
N HIS A 195 3.37 -5.53 3.96
CA HIS A 195 2.52 -4.52 4.59
C HIS A 195 3.17 -3.14 4.54
N PRO A 196 2.39 -2.06 4.70
CA PRO A 196 2.96 -0.79 5.11
C PRO A 196 3.65 -0.92 6.48
N LEU A 197 4.46 0.08 6.82
CA LEU A 197 5.05 0.18 8.16
C LEU A 197 3.96 0.46 9.19
N PHE A 198 3.91 -0.35 10.25
CA PHE A 198 3.05 -0.11 11.40
C PHE A 198 3.82 0.58 12.53
N GLU A 199 3.17 1.55 13.17
CA GLU A 199 3.62 2.10 14.44
C GLU A 199 3.56 1.00 15.51
N LYS A 200 4.67 0.80 16.23
CA LYS A 200 4.81 -0.22 17.27
C LYS A 200 4.65 0.46 18.62
N PRO A 201 3.82 -0.06 19.56
CA PRO A 201 3.72 0.54 20.88
C PRO A 201 5.08 0.54 21.60
N ASP A 202 5.40 1.65 22.27
CA ASP A 202 6.55 1.68 23.18
C ASP A 202 6.20 0.91 24.46
N SER A 203 6.72 -0.32 24.56
CA SER A 203 6.54 -1.21 25.70
C SER A 203 7.02 -0.65 27.06
N THR A 204 7.73 0.48 27.07
CA THR A 204 8.20 1.14 28.31
C THR A 204 7.21 2.17 28.86
N LEU A 205 6.19 2.55 28.08
CA LEU A 205 5.21 3.56 28.49
C LEU A 205 4.20 3.03 29.51
N ALA A 206 3.77 3.92 30.41
CA ALA A 206 2.72 3.62 31.37
C ALA A 206 1.40 3.30 30.64
N GLY A 207 0.78 2.17 30.99
CA GLY A 207 -0.45 1.69 30.34
C GLY A 207 -0.21 0.71 29.20
N VAL A 208 1.04 0.42 28.83
CA VAL A 208 1.37 -0.70 27.93
C VAL A 208 1.79 -1.90 28.78
N THR A 209 1.10 -3.03 28.62
CA THR A 209 1.44 -4.29 29.29
C THR A 209 2.03 -5.25 28.27
N LEU A 210 3.30 -5.58 28.44
CA LEU A 210 4.01 -6.57 27.64
C LEU A 210 3.72 -7.98 28.16
N LEU A 211 3.03 -8.79 27.37
CA LEU A 211 2.74 -10.19 27.65
C LEU A 211 3.86 -11.09 27.11
N GLN A 212 4.51 -11.84 27.97
CA GLN A 212 5.57 -12.78 27.58
C GLN A 212 5.01 -14.16 27.22
N PRO A 213 5.66 -14.93 26.33
CA PRO A 213 5.30 -16.31 26.05
C PRO A 213 5.16 -17.14 27.34
N GLY A 214 4.04 -17.85 27.48
CA GLY A 214 3.72 -18.69 28.64
C GLY A 214 3.04 -17.98 29.80
N GLU A 215 2.91 -16.65 29.76
CA GLU A 215 2.10 -15.90 30.73
C GLU A 215 0.61 -15.99 30.42
N THR A 216 -0.22 -15.94 31.47
CA THR A 216 -1.66 -15.80 31.32
C THR A 216 -1.99 -14.35 30.96
N PRO A 217 -2.73 -14.09 29.87
CA PRO A 217 -3.11 -12.73 29.52
C PRO A 217 -3.98 -12.10 30.63
N PRO A 218 -3.79 -10.81 30.94
CA PRO A 218 -4.58 -10.14 31.97
C PRO A 218 -6.07 -10.10 31.57
N GLY A 219 -6.96 -10.47 32.50
CA GLY A 219 -8.41 -10.41 32.29
C GLY A 219 -9.06 -9.10 32.77
N ASP A 220 -8.38 -8.33 33.62
CA ASP A 220 -8.89 -7.05 34.16
C ASP A 220 -8.61 -5.89 33.19
N PRO A 221 -9.63 -5.23 32.62
CA PRO A 221 -9.44 -4.10 31.70
C PRO A 221 -8.76 -2.88 32.33
N GLY A 222 -8.74 -2.77 33.67
CA GLY A 222 -8.04 -1.69 34.38
C GLY A 222 -6.52 -1.82 34.37
N SER A 223 -5.99 -2.98 33.93
CA SER A 223 -4.56 -3.30 34.04
C SER A 223 -3.70 -2.84 32.86
N PHE A 224 -4.30 -2.41 31.74
CA PHE A 224 -3.59 -1.93 30.56
C PHE A 224 -4.48 -1.02 29.72
N ASN A 225 -3.89 -0.16 28.90
CA ASN A 225 -4.52 0.47 27.74
C ASN A 225 -4.17 -0.30 26.46
N THR A 226 -2.92 -0.74 26.33
CA THR A 226 -2.43 -1.56 25.22
C THR A 226 -1.87 -2.87 25.76
N LEU A 227 -2.36 -4.01 25.26
CA LEU A 227 -1.75 -5.32 25.50
C LEU A 227 -0.81 -5.64 24.33
N TYR A 228 0.50 -5.62 24.61
CA TYR A 228 1.55 -5.94 23.65
C TYR A 228 1.93 -7.42 23.80
N PHE A 229 1.74 -8.24 22.76
CA PHE A 229 2.26 -9.61 22.72
C PHE A 229 3.75 -9.60 22.34
N ALA A 230 4.65 -10.06 23.22
CA ALA A 230 6.07 -10.15 22.88
C ALA A 230 6.33 -11.16 21.75
N SER A 231 7.50 -11.12 21.10
CA SER A 231 7.90 -12.11 20.10
C SER A 231 7.76 -13.55 20.64
N GLY A 232 7.15 -14.43 19.88
CA GLY A 232 7.06 -15.86 20.18
C GLY A 232 5.63 -16.42 20.27
N VAL A 233 5.50 -17.57 20.92
CA VAL A 233 4.25 -18.35 20.98
C VAL A 233 3.42 -18.03 22.21
N HIS A 234 2.19 -17.60 21.99
CA HIS A 234 1.20 -17.28 23.03
C HIS A 234 -0.02 -18.19 22.95
N ASN A 235 -0.66 -18.42 24.08
CA ASN A 235 -1.94 -19.12 24.15
C ASN A 235 -2.90 -18.36 25.07
N ILE A 236 -3.88 -17.70 24.48
CA ILE A 236 -4.90 -16.93 25.21
C ILE A 236 -6.14 -17.76 25.53
N GLY A 237 -6.19 -19.00 25.06
CA GLY A 237 -7.33 -19.89 25.20
C GLY A 237 -8.50 -19.50 24.30
N LYS A 238 -9.62 -20.22 24.48
CA LYS A 238 -10.87 -19.93 23.82
C LYS A 238 -11.57 -18.78 24.54
N ASP A 239 -12.04 -17.79 23.77
CA ASP A 239 -12.93 -16.71 24.20
C ASP A 239 -12.30 -15.67 25.13
N TYR A 240 -11.07 -15.25 24.82
CA TYR A 240 -10.41 -14.16 25.55
C TYR A 240 -11.19 -12.84 25.39
N GLN A 241 -11.51 -12.21 26.51
CA GLN A 241 -12.37 -11.03 26.53
C GLN A 241 -11.59 -9.76 26.18
N VAL A 242 -11.98 -9.12 25.06
CA VAL A 242 -11.51 -7.79 24.68
C VAL A 242 -12.45 -6.71 25.21
N HIS A 243 -11.91 -5.51 25.43
CA HIS A 243 -12.60 -4.44 26.13
C HIS A 243 -12.53 -3.12 25.38
N LYS A 244 -13.54 -2.28 25.54
CA LYS A 244 -13.61 -0.96 24.89
C LYS A 244 -12.43 -0.04 25.25
N ASN A 245 -12.07 0.83 24.31
CA ASN A 245 -10.95 1.78 24.44
C ASN A 245 -9.61 1.08 24.76
N LYS A 246 -9.37 -0.07 24.15
CA LYS A 246 -8.14 -0.86 24.33
C LYS A 246 -7.53 -1.23 22.99
N GLU A 247 -6.22 -1.43 23.06
CA GLU A 247 -5.40 -1.85 21.94
C GLU A 247 -4.77 -3.21 22.23
N TYR A 248 -4.64 -4.03 21.20
CA TYR A 248 -4.04 -5.36 21.23
C TYR A 248 -3.05 -5.48 20.08
N PHE A 249 -1.75 -5.44 20.38
CA PHE A 249 -0.70 -5.43 19.38
C PHE A 249 0.00 -6.79 19.27
N ILE A 250 0.01 -7.37 18.06
CA ILE A 250 0.60 -8.68 17.76
C ILE A 250 1.70 -8.50 16.69
N PRO A 251 3.00 -8.55 17.03
CA PRO A 251 4.09 -8.36 16.08
C PRO A 251 4.23 -9.55 15.12
N GLY A 252 4.91 -9.34 13.99
CA GLY A 252 5.05 -10.36 12.93
C GLY A 252 5.81 -11.63 13.33
N ASP A 253 6.59 -11.57 14.41
CA ASP A 253 7.28 -12.69 15.03
C ASP A 253 6.52 -13.28 16.22
N ALA A 254 5.20 -13.05 16.31
CA ALA A 254 4.33 -13.67 17.30
C ALA A 254 3.19 -14.49 16.66
N ILE A 255 2.87 -15.60 17.32
CA ILE A 255 1.67 -16.40 17.06
C ILE A 255 0.84 -16.53 18.34
N VAL A 256 -0.46 -16.28 18.23
CA VAL A 256 -1.42 -16.31 19.33
C VAL A 256 -2.43 -17.41 19.06
N TYR A 257 -2.37 -18.50 19.83
CA TYR A 257 -3.38 -19.55 19.79
C TYR A 257 -4.60 -19.15 20.63
N GLY A 258 -5.79 -19.17 20.04
CA GLY A 258 -7.04 -18.84 20.73
C GLY A 258 -7.97 -17.92 19.94
N THR A 259 -8.93 -17.33 20.64
CA THR A 259 -9.96 -16.45 20.07
C THR A 259 -10.17 -15.22 20.95
N MET A 260 -10.56 -14.11 20.33
CA MET A 260 -10.78 -12.81 20.98
C MET A 260 -12.22 -12.32 20.74
N GLY A 261 -12.93 -11.90 21.78
CA GLY A 261 -14.30 -11.39 21.63
C GLY A 261 -14.82 -10.66 22.87
N ASN A 262 -16.05 -10.17 22.80
CA ASN A 262 -16.75 -9.61 23.96
C ASN A 262 -18.19 -10.12 24.04
N HIS A 263 -18.72 -10.20 25.26
CA HIS A 263 -20.12 -10.59 25.52
C HIS A 263 -20.95 -9.50 26.18
N GLU A 264 -20.31 -8.45 26.70
CA GLU A 264 -20.99 -7.34 27.34
C GLU A 264 -21.44 -6.30 26.31
N GLN A 265 -22.68 -5.84 26.49
CA GLN A 265 -23.24 -4.73 25.69
C GLN A 265 -22.39 -3.47 25.86
N ASP A 266 -22.31 -2.65 24.81
CA ASP A 266 -21.56 -1.38 24.77
C ASP A 266 -20.05 -1.53 25.08
N ASN A 267 -19.50 -2.75 25.01
CA ASN A 267 -18.08 -3.02 25.28
C ASN A 267 -17.25 -3.23 24.01
N GLY A 268 -17.86 -3.13 22.82
CA GLY A 268 -17.18 -3.30 21.53
C GLY A 268 -16.64 -2.02 20.90
N MET A 269 -16.62 -0.91 21.65
CA MET A 269 -16.30 0.42 21.11
C MET A 269 -14.80 0.75 21.18
N ASN A 270 -14.25 1.37 20.13
CA ASN A 270 -12.89 1.88 20.08
C ASN A 270 -11.85 0.81 20.47
N ILE A 271 -11.97 -0.37 19.88
CA ILE A 271 -11.02 -1.47 20.02
C ILE A 271 -10.11 -1.51 18.80
N HIS A 272 -8.80 -1.60 19.02
CA HIS A 272 -7.83 -1.77 17.93
C HIS A 272 -7.04 -3.06 18.13
N ILE A 273 -7.23 -4.03 17.23
CA ILE A 273 -6.43 -5.27 17.21
C ILE A 273 -5.54 -5.19 15.98
N TYR A 274 -4.23 -5.07 16.18
CA TYR A 274 -3.32 -4.74 15.08
C TYR A 274 -1.92 -5.34 15.18
N GLY A 275 -1.17 -5.17 14.09
CA GLY A 275 0.15 -5.75 13.88
C GLY A 275 0.10 -6.90 12.88
N VAL A 276 1.27 -7.32 12.38
CA VAL A 276 1.34 -8.29 11.26
C VAL A 276 1.44 -9.75 11.73
N GLY A 277 1.30 -10.00 13.03
CA GLY A 277 1.34 -11.34 13.62
C GLY A 277 0.13 -12.22 13.29
N THR A 278 0.12 -13.44 13.85
CA THR A 278 -0.89 -14.46 13.54
C THR A 278 -1.75 -14.80 14.76
N ILE A 279 -3.07 -14.87 14.57
CA ILE A 279 -4.02 -15.50 15.48
C ILE A 279 -4.42 -16.85 14.86
N SER A 280 -4.12 -17.96 15.54
CA SER A 280 -4.33 -19.32 15.03
C SER A 280 -5.45 -20.07 15.76
N GLY A 281 -6.33 -20.70 14.97
CA GLY A 281 -7.36 -21.62 15.44
C GLY A 281 -6.90 -23.08 15.56
N ASP A 282 -5.61 -23.39 15.35
CA ASP A 282 -5.09 -24.77 15.41
C ASP A 282 -5.27 -25.44 16.77
N SER A 283 -5.35 -24.66 17.86
CA SER A 283 -5.59 -25.19 19.21
C SER A 283 -7.06 -25.53 19.49
N LEU A 284 -7.96 -25.16 18.57
CA LEU A 284 -9.41 -25.27 18.75
C LEU A 284 -10.01 -26.32 17.82
N LYS A 285 -11.02 -27.02 18.34
CA LYS A 285 -11.90 -27.88 17.56
C LYS A 285 -12.95 -27.07 16.83
N HIS A 286 -13.42 -27.56 15.69
CA HIS A 286 -14.61 -26.98 15.08
C HIS A 286 -15.81 -27.15 16.05
N PRO A 287 -16.71 -26.17 16.21
CA PRO A 287 -17.75 -26.20 17.25
C PRO A 287 -18.70 -27.40 17.17
N GLU A 288 -18.93 -27.95 15.98
CA GLU A 288 -19.71 -29.20 15.79
C GLU A 288 -19.07 -30.42 16.49
N PHE A 289 -17.75 -30.41 16.66
CA PHE A 289 -16.95 -31.50 17.21
C PHE A 289 -16.35 -31.17 18.59
N ASP A 290 -16.63 -29.97 19.11
CA ASP A 290 -16.21 -29.55 20.44
C ASP A 290 -17.17 -30.12 21.52
N PRO A 291 -16.70 -31.01 22.41
CA PRO A 291 -17.54 -31.57 23.48
C PRO A 291 -18.07 -30.52 24.47
N GLU A 292 -17.47 -29.33 24.52
CA GLU A 292 -17.96 -28.20 25.33
C GLU A 292 -19.19 -27.53 24.70
N TYR A 293 -19.58 -27.91 23.48
CA TYR A 293 -20.76 -27.45 22.78
C TYR A 293 -21.69 -28.62 22.38
N PRO A 294 -22.26 -29.37 23.34
CA PRO A 294 -23.07 -30.53 23.03
C PRO A 294 -24.38 -30.12 22.34
N GLY A 295 -24.43 -30.30 21.02
CA GLY A 295 -25.67 -30.24 20.23
C GLY A 295 -25.79 -29.07 19.26
N TYR A 296 -24.73 -28.70 18.53
CA TYR A 296 -24.81 -27.79 17.38
C TYR A 296 -26.00 -28.17 16.46
N PRO A 297 -27.11 -27.40 16.46
CA PRO A 297 -28.23 -27.70 15.60
C PRO A 297 -27.99 -27.04 14.24
N ASP A 298 -27.52 -27.83 13.27
CA ASP A 298 -27.71 -27.66 11.81
C ASP A 298 -28.18 -26.26 11.35
N ALA A 299 -27.26 -25.46 10.76
CA ALA A 299 -27.45 -24.26 9.92
C ALA A 299 -28.39 -23.11 10.37
N ASN A 300 -29.23 -23.34 11.38
CA ASN A 300 -30.23 -22.46 11.97
C ASN A 300 -29.88 -22.16 13.45
N ALA A 301 -28.80 -22.74 13.98
CA ALA A 301 -28.21 -22.35 15.25
C ALA A 301 -27.98 -20.83 15.27
N ASN A 302 -28.38 -20.19 16.36
CA ASN A 302 -28.15 -18.76 16.56
C ASN A 302 -26.64 -18.46 16.37
N PRO A 303 -26.23 -17.64 15.38
CA PRO A 303 -24.81 -17.34 15.12
C PRO A 303 -24.09 -16.68 16.31
N VAL A 304 -24.85 -16.26 17.34
CA VAL A 304 -24.36 -15.86 18.66
C VAL A 304 -23.66 -16.99 19.41
N ALA A 305 -24.13 -18.24 19.28
CA ALA A 305 -23.65 -19.35 20.08
C ALA A 305 -22.29 -19.89 19.62
N GLY A 306 -21.90 -19.64 18.35
CA GLY A 306 -20.58 -19.99 17.81
C GLY A 306 -19.50 -18.92 18.00
N ARG A 307 -19.81 -17.77 18.65
CA ARG A 307 -18.86 -16.66 18.85
C ARG A 307 -17.54 -17.08 19.53
N PRO A 308 -17.53 -17.93 20.56
CA PRO A 308 -16.28 -18.33 21.23
C PRO A 308 -15.25 -19.02 20.31
N TRP A 309 -15.67 -19.57 19.16
CA TRP A 309 -14.80 -20.27 18.21
C TRP A 309 -14.32 -19.41 17.04
N LYS A 310 -14.79 -18.16 16.94
CA LYS A 310 -14.35 -17.21 15.91
C LYS A 310 -13.08 -16.53 16.38
N PRO A 311 -11.98 -16.49 15.59
CA PRO A 311 -10.76 -15.78 15.97
C PRO A 311 -11.01 -14.38 16.51
N ILE A 312 -11.89 -13.62 15.85
CA ILE A 312 -12.33 -12.31 16.33
C ILE A 312 -13.85 -12.20 16.21
N SER A 313 -14.53 -11.99 17.33
CA SER A 313 -15.98 -11.72 17.36
C SER A 313 -16.33 -10.63 18.36
N ILE A 314 -16.51 -9.40 17.87
CA ILE A 314 -16.81 -8.23 18.71
C ILE A 314 -18.23 -7.74 18.42
N ILE A 315 -19.10 -7.75 19.43
CA ILE A 315 -20.44 -7.17 19.35
C ILE A 315 -20.46 -5.70 19.73
N ASP A 316 -21.48 -4.98 19.26
CA ASP A 316 -21.67 -3.55 19.48
C ASP A 316 -20.41 -2.78 19.05
N SER A 317 -19.86 -3.20 17.90
CA SER A 317 -18.59 -2.69 17.41
C SER A 317 -18.79 -1.29 16.79
N GLU A 318 -18.15 -0.29 17.38
CA GLU A 318 -18.17 1.10 16.93
C GLU A 318 -16.75 1.68 17.05
N TYR A 319 -16.24 2.36 16.04
CA TYR A 319 -14.86 2.87 15.97
C TYR A 319 -13.80 1.77 16.17
N THR A 320 -14.16 0.52 15.90
CA THR A 320 -13.29 -0.65 16.08
C THR A 320 -12.56 -0.98 14.79
N ILE A 321 -11.25 -1.18 14.91
CA ILE A 321 -10.31 -1.36 13.81
C ILE A 321 -9.58 -2.70 13.99
N ILE A 322 -9.58 -3.52 12.95
CA ILE A 322 -8.75 -4.72 12.85
C ILE A 322 -7.76 -4.52 11.71
N GLU A 323 -6.47 -4.67 12.00
CA GLU A 323 -5.45 -4.18 11.09
C GLU A 323 -4.21 -5.07 11.02
N GLY A 324 -3.81 -5.50 9.83
CA GLY A 324 -2.56 -6.24 9.62
C GLY A 324 -2.60 -7.73 10.01
N VAL A 325 -3.38 -8.16 11.00
CA VAL A 325 -3.28 -9.53 11.54
C VAL A 325 -3.64 -10.63 10.55
N CYS A 326 -3.02 -11.81 10.68
CA CYS A 326 -3.38 -13.02 9.95
C CYS A 326 -4.24 -13.95 10.83
N LEU A 327 -5.45 -14.31 10.37
CA LEU A 327 -6.32 -15.29 11.00
C LEU A 327 -6.12 -16.66 10.33
N ALA A 328 -5.31 -17.51 10.94
CA ALA A 328 -4.90 -18.80 10.37
C ALA A 328 -5.70 -19.98 10.93
N ASN A 329 -6.14 -20.88 10.04
CA ASN A 329 -6.96 -22.06 10.33
C ASN A 329 -8.06 -21.81 11.40
N PRO A 330 -8.92 -20.80 11.22
CA PRO A 330 -9.99 -20.54 12.16
C PRO A 330 -10.86 -21.80 12.31
N ALA A 331 -11.25 -22.09 13.55
CA ALA A 331 -12.10 -23.24 13.85
C ALA A 331 -13.56 -23.05 13.39
N PHE A 332 -13.94 -21.81 13.07
CA PHE A 332 -15.26 -21.41 12.59
C PHE A 332 -15.11 -20.10 11.77
N HIS A 333 -16.14 -19.26 11.68
CA HIS A 333 -16.10 -18.01 10.90
C HIS A 333 -14.94 -17.11 11.38
N ALA A 334 -14.15 -16.53 10.47
CA ALA A 334 -12.91 -15.86 10.84
C ALA A 334 -13.13 -14.56 11.65
N LEU A 335 -14.01 -13.68 11.18
CA LEU A 335 -14.19 -12.35 11.78
C LEU A 335 -15.65 -11.87 11.74
N SER A 336 -16.12 -11.34 12.86
CA SER A 336 -17.48 -10.80 12.99
C SER A 336 -17.50 -9.51 13.82
N LEU A 337 -17.88 -8.39 13.19
CA LEU A 337 -18.00 -7.06 13.82
C LEU A 337 -19.42 -6.45 13.63
N PRO A 338 -20.48 -7.05 14.20
CA PRO A 338 -21.80 -6.43 14.19
C PRO A 338 -21.85 -5.14 15.02
N THR A 339 -22.44 -4.10 14.44
CA THR A 339 -22.63 -2.78 15.08
C THR A 339 -24.08 -2.53 15.50
N ASN A 340 -24.29 -1.62 16.46
CA ASN A 340 -25.60 -1.09 16.82
C ASN A 340 -25.91 0.27 16.15
N VAL A 341 -24.90 0.94 15.60
CA VAL A 341 -25.08 2.24 14.93
C VAL A 341 -25.55 2.01 13.50
N LYS A 342 -26.61 2.73 13.14
CA LYS A 342 -27.19 2.71 11.79
C LYS A 342 -26.88 4.04 11.12
N GLY A 343 -26.35 3.98 9.91
CA GLY A 343 -26.06 5.20 9.14
C GLY A 343 -24.79 5.93 9.56
N GLU A 344 -23.80 5.23 10.14
CA GLU A 344 -22.39 5.68 10.24
C GLU A 344 -21.43 4.54 9.86
N LYS A 345 -20.35 4.84 9.10
CA LYS A 345 -19.29 3.86 8.77
C LYS A 345 -18.21 3.89 9.84
N VAL A 346 -18.36 3.06 10.86
CA VAL A 346 -17.55 3.14 12.09
C VAL A 346 -16.64 1.95 12.34
N THR A 347 -16.66 0.91 11.49
CA THR A 347 -15.80 -0.27 11.67
C THR A 347 -14.96 -0.51 10.44
N THR A 348 -13.67 -0.76 10.65
CA THR A 348 -12.69 -0.92 9.58
C THR A 348 -11.88 -2.19 9.77
N VAL A 349 -11.73 -2.96 8.70
CA VAL A 349 -10.77 -4.06 8.63
C VAL A 349 -9.81 -3.75 7.49
N ARG A 350 -8.50 -3.73 7.74
CA ARG A 350 -7.52 -3.51 6.68
C ARG A 350 -6.24 -4.28 6.83
N TRP A 351 -5.54 -4.52 5.72
CA TRP A 351 -4.26 -5.26 5.72
C TRP A 351 -4.33 -6.66 6.37
N SER A 352 -5.54 -7.16 6.60
CA SER A 352 -5.80 -8.35 7.40
C SER A 352 -6.01 -9.55 6.49
N LYS A 353 -5.67 -10.73 6.99
CA LYS A 353 -5.68 -11.96 6.19
C LYS A 353 -6.50 -13.06 6.84
N VAL A 354 -7.11 -13.90 6.03
CA VAL A 354 -7.71 -15.18 6.44
C VAL A 354 -7.13 -16.29 5.58
N ILE A 355 -6.72 -17.37 6.23
CA ILE A 355 -6.41 -18.64 5.57
C ILE A 355 -7.12 -19.74 6.34
N SER A 356 -8.30 -20.16 5.87
CA SER A 356 -9.06 -21.25 6.47
C SER A 356 -8.84 -22.59 5.76
N TRP A 357 -9.36 -23.66 6.36
CA TRP A 357 -9.39 -25.01 5.76
C TRP A 357 -10.67 -25.81 6.06
N ARG A 358 -11.50 -25.31 6.98
CA ARG A 358 -12.64 -26.03 7.56
C ARG A 358 -13.96 -25.48 7.00
N GLY A 359 -15.01 -26.29 7.01
CA GLY A 359 -16.38 -25.81 6.79
C GLY A 359 -16.74 -24.71 7.79
N ASN A 360 -17.62 -23.80 7.38
CA ASN A 360 -17.89 -22.54 8.10
C ASN A 360 -16.65 -21.65 8.28
N GLY A 361 -15.62 -21.85 7.45
CA GLY A 361 -14.43 -21.01 7.37
C GLY A 361 -14.66 -19.71 6.61
N ASP A 362 -15.75 -19.00 6.92
CA ASP A 362 -16.11 -17.71 6.34
C ASP A 362 -14.98 -16.68 6.52
N GLY A 363 -14.94 -15.72 5.60
CA GLY A 363 -14.06 -14.56 5.64
C GLY A 363 -14.49 -13.49 6.65
N PHE A 364 -14.55 -12.25 6.17
CA PHE A 364 -14.87 -11.09 7.00
C PHE A 364 -16.36 -10.78 6.94
N GLY A 365 -17.02 -10.86 8.10
CA GLY A 365 -18.47 -10.72 8.24
C GLY A 365 -19.00 -9.29 8.03
N ASN A 366 -19.40 -8.60 9.11
CA ASN A 366 -20.16 -7.33 9.03
C ASN A 366 -19.38 -6.02 9.32
N PRO A 367 -18.07 -5.85 9.06
CA PRO A 367 -17.48 -4.52 9.11
C PRO A 367 -18.04 -3.60 8.00
N HIS A 368 -18.09 -2.29 8.29
CA HIS A 368 -18.55 -1.28 7.34
C HIS A 368 -17.53 -1.00 6.22
N ILE A 369 -16.24 -1.11 6.51
CA ILE A 369 -15.15 -0.91 5.55
C ILE A 369 -14.19 -2.10 5.66
N VAL A 370 -13.92 -2.73 4.53
CA VAL A 370 -12.81 -3.68 4.38
C VAL A 370 -11.91 -3.20 3.26
N GLU A 371 -10.61 -3.07 3.50
CA GLU A 371 -9.66 -2.67 2.46
C GLU A 371 -8.32 -3.39 2.54
N ASP A 372 -7.65 -3.61 1.40
CA ASP A 372 -6.28 -4.16 1.36
C ASP A 372 -6.13 -5.53 2.05
N CYS A 373 -7.12 -6.40 1.90
CA CYS A 373 -7.17 -7.69 2.62
C CYS A 373 -6.93 -8.90 1.70
N PHE A 374 -6.55 -10.04 2.30
CA PHE A 374 -6.38 -11.32 1.59
C PHE A 374 -7.22 -12.42 2.23
N LEU A 375 -8.08 -13.08 1.46
CA LEU A 375 -9.02 -14.07 1.98
C LEU A 375 -8.90 -15.36 1.19
N ARG A 376 -8.33 -16.39 1.81
CA ARG A 376 -8.42 -17.78 1.35
C ARG A 376 -9.43 -18.53 2.23
N THR A 377 -10.60 -18.83 1.66
CA THR A 377 -11.75 -19.37 2.42
C THR A 377 -12.34 -20.65 1.86
N GLN A 378 -13.02 -21.41 2.73
CA GLN A 378 -13.81 -22.60 2.39
C GLN A 378 -15.29 -22.42 2.72
N ASP A 379 -15.68 -21.17 2.89
CA ASP A 379 -17.04 -20.69 2.87
C ASP A 379 -17.05 -19.23 2.38
N ASP A 380 -18.17 -18.53 2.54
CA ASP A 380 -18.39 -17.19 2.02
C ASP A 380 -17.28 -16.20 2.42
N ALA A 381 -16.61 -15.59 1.43
CA ALA A 381 -15.54 -14.62 1.66
C ALA A 381 -16.12 -13.28 2.12
N PHE A 382 -17.07 -12.73 1.36
CA PHE A 382 -17.78 -11.51 1.71
C PHE A 382 -19.28 -11.63 1.52
N TYR A 383 -20.02 -11.07 2.47
CA TYR A 383 -21.37 -10.57 2.23
C TYR A 383 -21.28 -9.16 1.65
N VAL A 384 -22.14 -8.84 0.68
CA VAL A 384 -22.24 -7.51 0.07
C VAL A 384 -22.93 -6.56 1.05
N LYS A 385 -22.14 -5.94 1.94
CA LYS A 385 -22.59 -5.07 3.04
C LYS A 385 -21.48 -4.10 3.46
N GLY A 386 -21.59 -2.81 3.26
CA GLY A 386 -20.48 -1.89 3.46
C GLY A 386 -19.41 -2.06 2.38
N ASP A 387 -18.37 -1.23 2.44
CA ASP A 387 -17.37 -1.14 1.38
C ASP A 387 -16.38 -2.31 1.42
N ARG A 388 -15.93 -2.77 0.25
CA ARG A 388 -14.82 -3.73 0.10
C ARG A 388 -13.89 -3.24 -0.98
N ARG A 389 -12.62 -3.00 -0.68
CA ARG A 389 -11.70 -2.31 -1.58
C ARG A 389 -10.36 -3.02 -1.65
N ARG A 390 -9.77 -3.20 -2.83
CA ARG A 390 -8.37 -3.68 -2.95
C ARG A 390 -8.14 -5.07 -2.33
N CYS A 391 -9.18 -5.90 -2.25
CA CYS A 391 -9.11 -7.22 -1.62
C CYS A 391 -8.72 -8.33 -2.62
N VAL A 392 -7.95 -9.30 -2.15
CA VAL A 392 -7.62 -10.54 -2.88
C VAL A 392 -8.42 -11.70 -2.30
N ILE A 393 -9.10 -12.47 -3.16
CA ILE A 393 -10.02 -13.53 -2.78
C ILE A 393 -9.62 -14.84 -3.46
N TRP A 394 -9.59 -15.91 -2.67
CA TRP A 394 -9.31 -17.27 -3.05
C TRP A 394 -10.33 -18.19 -2.38
N ASN A 395 -11.18 -18.88 -3.15
CA ASN A 395 -12.04 -19.95 -2.63
C ASN A 395 -11.53 -21.32 -3.12
N ASP A 396 -11.39 -22.28 -2.20
CA ASP A 396 -10.92 -23.64 -2.54
C ASP A 396 -12.05 -24.67 -2.70
N ALA A 397 -13.06 -24.61 -1.83
CA ALA A 397 -13.96 -25.72 -1.56
C ALA A 397 -15.45 -25.37 -1.61
N ASN A 398 -15.85 -24.30 -0.94
CA ASN A 398 -17.21 -23.84 -0.78
C ASN A 398 -17.18 -22.30 -0.60
N GLY A 399 -18.36 -21.67 -0.64
CA GLY A 399 -18.54 -20.25 -0.42
C GLY A 399 -18.60 -19.45 -1.71
N ALA A 400 -19.02 -18.20 -1.61
CA ALA A 400 -18.92 -17.24 -2.69
C ALA A 400 -17.93 -16.13 -2.39
N ALA A 401 -17.35 -15.53 -3.43
CA ALA A 401 -16.56 -14.32 -3.29
C ALA A 401 -17.45 -13.17 -2.78
N PHE A 402 -18.62 -13.01 -3.40
CA PHE A 402 -19.63 -11.99 -3.05
C PHE A 402 -21.01 -12.63 -2.91
N VAL A 403 -21.44 -12.80 -1.67
CA VAL A 403 -22.82 -13.20 -1.34
C VAL A 403 -23.74 -12.00 -1.46
N MET A 404 -24.64 -12.07 -2.43
CA MET A 404 -25.64 -11.05 -2.74
C MET A 404 -27.01 -11.36 -2.12
N SER A 405 -27.12 -12.40 -1.29
CA SER A 405 -28.32 -12.64 -0.49
C SER A 405 -28.37 -11.68 0.70
N ASN A 406 -29.57 -11.19 1.04
CA ASN A 406 -29.82 -10.35 2.21
C ASN A 406 -29.09 -8.98 2.22
N ILE A 407 -29.04 -8.25 1.10
CA ILE A 407 -28.48 -6.89 1.02
C ILE A 407 -29.53 -5.87 1.51
N PRO A 408 -29.48 -5.42 2.77
CA PRO A 408 -29.64 -3.99 2.97
C PRO A 408 -28.56 -3.39 3.87
N ASP A 409 -28.13 -2.20 3.51
CA ASP A 409 -27.15 -1.36 4.19
C ASP A 409 -27.66 0.09 4.19
N TYR A 410 -27.20 0.91 5.12
CA TYR A 410 -27.67 2.28 5.35
C TYR A 410 -27.04 3.32 4.40
N PHE A 411 -26.09 2.88 3.58
CA PHE A 411 -25.30 3.71 2.69
C PHE A 411 -25.18 3.10 1.29
N PRO A 412 -24.74 3.90 0.31
CA PRO A 412 -24.15 3.35 -0.89
C PRO A 412 -23.00 2.39 -0.54
N ILE A 413 -23.07 1.19 -1.10
CA ILE A 413 -22.04 0.15 -0.99
C ILE A 413 -21.12 0.30 -2.19
N VAL A 414 -19.81 0.43 -1.93
CA VAL A 414 -18.79 0.38 -2.99
C VAL A 414 -17.90 -0.84 -2.79
N ILE A 415 -17.93 -1.74 -3.76
CA ILE A 415 -17.02 -2.87 -3.88
C ILE A 415 -16.11 -2.57 -5.07
N GLU A 416 -14.83 -2.31 -4.82
CA GLU A 416 -13.93 -1.85 -5.87
C GLU A 416 -12.54 -2.48 -5.82
N ASP A 417 -11.92 -2.61 -7.00
CA ASP A 417 -10.53 -3.02 -7.14
C ASP A 417 -10.22 -4.38 -6.48
N CYS A 418 -11.16 -5.33 -6.56
CA CYS A 418 -10.99 -6.65 -5.96
C CYS A 418 -10.52 -7.68 -6.98
N ASP A 419 -9.59 -8.53 -6.56
CA ASP A 419 -9.01 -9.62 -7.34
C ASP A 419 -9.48 -10.98 -6.82
N ILE A 420 -10.18 -11.74 -7.66
CA ILE A 420 -10.55 -13.14 -7.38
C ILE A 420 -9.56 -14.01 -8.12
N ILE A 421 -8.51 -14.43 -7.41
CA ILE A 421 -7.38 -15.17 -8.00
C ILE A 421 -7.74 -16.64 -8.22
N TYR A 422 -8.59 -17.22 -7.36
CA TYR A 422 -9.12 -18.57 -7.50
C TYR A 422 -10.56 -18.65 -6.99
N SER A 423 -11.45 -19.27 -7.77
CA SER A 423 -12.84 -19.58 -7.40
C SER A 423 -13.12 -21.06 -7.67
N ARG A 424 -12.54 -21.90 -6.82
CA ARG A 424 -12.61 -23.35 -6.91
C ARG A 424 -13.60 -23.87 -5.88
N ALA A 425 -14.46 -24.78 -6.32
CA ALA A 425 -15.48 -25.36 -5.45
C ALA A 425 -15.50 -26.87 -5.59
N SER A 426 -15.50 -27.58 -4.47
CA SER A 426 -15.82 -29.01 -4.43
C SER A 426 -17.23 -29.26 -3.93
N TRP A 427 -17.80 -28.31 -3.20
CA TRP A 427 -19.10 -28.38 -2.57
C TRP A 427 -19.90 -27.13 -2.94
N HIS A 428 -21.15 -27.33 -3.32
CA HIS A 428 -21.97 -26.26 -3.90
C HIS A 428 -23.45 -26.36 -3.52
N LYS A 429 -23.76 -27.07 -2.42
CA LYS A 429 -25.11 -27.07 -1.86
C LYS A 429 -25.46 -25.63 -1.44
N TRP A 430 -26.75 -25.35 -1.37
CA TRP A 430 -27.28 -24.01 -1.10
C TRP A 430 -26.74 -22.92 -2.04
N SER A 431 -26.35 -23.29 -3.26
CA SER A 431 -25.82 -22.36 -4.26
C SER A 431 -24.46 -21.70 -3.91
N GLY A 432 -23.63 -22.35 -3.09
CA GLY A 432 -22.23 -21.96 -2.84
C GLY A 432 -21.30 -22.22 -4.03
N GLY A 433 -20.08 -21.67 -4.02
CA GLY A 433 -19.03 -21.92 -5.01
C GLY A 433 -18.99 -21.00 -6.23
N ARG A 434 -19.73 -19.87 -6.22
CA ARG A 434 -19.82 -18.90 -7.34
C ARG A 434 -19.15 -17.57 -6.96
N VAL A 435 -18.79 -16.74 -7.93
CA VAL A 435 -18.22 -15.42 -7.62
C VAL A 435 -19.30 -14.47 -7.10
N PHE A 436 -20.30 -14.14 -7.92
CA PHE A 436 -21.47 -13.35 -7.54
C PHE A 436 -22.65 -14.29 -7.30
N SER A 437 -23.09 -14.39 -6.03
CA SER A 437 -24.07 -15.39 -5.60
C SER A 437 -25.30 -14.74 -4.96
N GLY A 438 -26.36 -14.55 -5.75
CA GLY A 438 -27.70 -14.21 -5.29
C GLY A 438 -28.53 -15.48 -5.07
N ARG A 439 -28.63 -15.92 -3.80
CA ARG A 439 -29.36 -17.14 -3.40
C ARG A 439 -30.77 -16.79 -2.95
N PRO A 440 -31.79 -17.64 -3.19
CA PRO A 440 -33.19 -17.37 -2.89
C PRO A 440 -33.50 -17.64 -1.41
N ILE A 441 -32.81 -16.93 -0.52
CA ILE A 441 -32.92 -17.07 0.93
C ILE A 441 -33.34 -15.74 1.55
N LYS A 442 -33.90 -15.79 2.77
CA LYS A 442 -34.24 -14.62 3.62
C LYS A 442 -35.47 -13.80 3.20
N GLY A 443 -36.55 -14.47 2.76
CA GLY A 443 -37.89 -13.89 2.61
C GLY A 443 -38.17 -13.33 1.22
N GLU A 444 -39.37 -12.77 1.01
CA GLU A 444 -39.86 -12.36 -0.32
C GLU A 444 -39.82 -10.83 -0.49
N GLY A 445 -39.83 -10.35 -1.74
CA GLY A 445 -39.98 -8.95 -2.10
C GLY A 445 -38.73 -8.29 -2.69
N LYS A 446 -38.96 -7.36 -3.62
CA LYS A 446 -37.93 -6.48 -4.20
C LYS A 446 -37.62 -5.30 -3.28
N LYS A 447 -36.34 -4.98 -3.09
CA LYS A 447 -35.86 -3.77 -2.39
C LYS A 447 -34.93 -2.95 -3.27
N GLN A 448 -35.04 -1.62 -3.17
CA GLN A 448 -34.04 -0.72 -3.75
C GLN A 448 -32.78 -0.73 -2.88
N VAL A 449 -31.63 -0.84 -3.53
CA VAL A 449 -30.29 -0.72 -2.97
C VAL A 449 -29.49 0.29 -3.80
N ASN A 450 -28.28 0.62 -3.34
CA ASN A 450 -27.31 1.38 -4.10
C ASN A 450 -25.96 0.69 -3.96
N VAL A 451 -25.65 -0.20 -4.91
CA VAL A 451 -24.45 -1.03 -4.88
C VAL A 451 -23.66 -0.82 -6.17
N LEU A 452 -22.40 -0.44 -6.03
CA LEU A 452 -21.43 -0.36 -7.12
C LEU A 452 -20.38 -1.45 -6.95
N PHE A 453 -20.28 -2.34 -7.92
CA PHE A 453 -19.10 -3.15 -8.17
C PHE A 453 -18.26 -2.46 -9.24
N ARG A 454 -16.98 -2.19 -8.96
CA ARG A 454 -16.07 -1.51 -9.90
C ARG A 454 -14.72 -2.19 -9.97
N ASP A 455 -14.16 -2.35 -11.16
CA ASP A 455 -12.79 -2.86 -11.37
C ASP A 455 -12.58 -4.23 -10.68
N ILE A 456 -13.48 -5.17 -10.95
CA ILE A 456 -13.42 -6.53 -10.37
C ILE A 456 -12.74 -7.45 -11.37
N ARG A 457 -11.64 -8.07 -10.97
CA ARG A 457 -10.82 -8.94 -11.82
C ARG A 457 -10.87 -10.36 -11.29
N ILE A 458 -11.48 -11.27 -12.04
CA ILE A 458 -11.44 -12.71 -11.77
C ILE A 458 -10.35 -13.30 -12.66
N GLU A 459 -9.17 -13.52 -12.09
CA GLU A 459 -8.00 -14.04 -12.82
C GLU A 459 -8.08 -15.55 -13.07
N ASP A 460 -8.92 -16.23 -12.29
CA ASP A 460 -9.09 -17.67 -12.39
C ASP A 460 -9.55 -18.07 -13.80
N LYS A 461 -8.72 -18.85 -14.49
CA LYS A 461 -9.01 -19.40 -15.81
C LYS A 461 -9.92 -20.63 -15.77
N ARG A 462 -10.12 -21.21 -14.58
CA ARG A 462 -10.88 -22.44 -14.38
C ARG A 462 -11.79 -22.34 -13.14
N PRO A 463 -12.62 -21.29 -13.03
CA PRO A 463 -13.60 -21.23 -11.95
C PRO A 463 -14.47 -22.48 -12.03
N THR A 464 -14.71 -23.15 -10.90
CA THR A 464 -15.41 -24.45 -10.96
C THR A 464 -16.84 -24.25 -11.45
N LEU A 465 -17.56 -23.29 -10.84
CA LEU A 465 -18.95 -22.96 -11.14
C LEU A 465 -19.06 -21.59 -11.80
N GLN A 466 -20.29 -21.09 -11.92
CA GLN A 466 -20.61 -19.80 -12.53
C GLN A 466 -19.86 -18.63 -11.89
N ILE A 467 -19.52 -17.64 -12.71
CA ILE A 467 -19.09 -16.33 -12.23
C ILE A 467 -20.30 -15.57 -11.69
N PHE A 468 -21.40 -15.56 -12.44
CA PHE A 468 -22.62 -14.83 -12.15
C PHE A 468 -23.81 -15.77 -11.96
N TYR A 469 -24.33 -15.78 -10.75
CA TYR A 469 -25.44 -16.63 -10.37
C TYR A 469 -26.38 -15.84 -9.46
N VAL A 470 -27.47 -15.35 -10.02
CA VAL A 470 -28.47 -14.56 -9.30
C VAL A 470 -29.84 -15.15 -9.57
N LEU A 471 -30.46 -15.73 -8.53
CA LEU A 471 -31.85 -16.12 -8.55
C LEU A 471 -32.62 -15.65 -7.33
N SER A 472 -33.88 -15.27 -7.54
CA SER A 472 -34.80 -14.99 -6.44
C SER A 472 -35.73 -16.15 -6.13
N LYS A 473 -35.78 -17.20 -6.97
CA LYS A 473 -36.57 -18.41 -6.72
C LYS A 473 -35.91 -19.69 -7.22
N ASN A 474 -35.89 -20.73 -6.38
CA ASN A 474 -35.21 -22.00 -6.65
C ASN A 474 -36.07 -22.96 -7.50
N ASP A 475 -36.44 -22.55 -8.72
CA ASP A 475 -37.37 -23.29 -9.60
C ASP A 475 -36.87 -23.53 -11.04
N ILE A 476 -35.59 -23.29 -11.31
CA ILE A 476 -34.94 -23.69 -12.58
C ILE A 476 -34.48 -25.17 -12.54
N SER A 477 -33.91 -25.70 -13.62
CA SER A 477 -33.58 -27.13 -13.75
C SER A 477 -32.71 -27.68 -12.60
N SER A 478 -33.02 -28.90 -12.13
CA SER A 478 -32.23 -29.60 -11.10
C SER A 478 -30.80 -29.91 -11.52
N SER A 479 -30.53 -30.01 -12.82
CA SER A 479 -29.17 -30.14 -13.35
C SER A 479 -28.31 -28.90 -13.12
N LEU A 480 -28.90 -27.74 -12.83
CA LEU A 480 -28.20 -26.46 -12.57
C LEU A 480 -28.15 -26.11 -11.07
N LEU A 481 -29.14 -26.57 -10.29
CA LEU A 481 -29.35 -26.20 -8.88
C LEU A 481 -29.04 -27.30 -7.86
N GLY A 482 -28.83 -28.55 -8.31
CA GLY A 482 -28.66 -29.71 -7.45
C GLY A 482 -29.93 -30.18 -6.73
N ASN A 483 -30.84 -29.27 -6.33
CA ASN A 483 -32.18 -29.60 -5.84
C ASN A 483 -33.13 -28.36 -5.84
N PRO A 484 -34.01 -28.19 -6.85
CA PRO A 484 -35.00 -27.12 -6.86
C PRO A 484 -36.10 -27.42 -5.84
N ASN A 485 -36.33 -26.49 -4.90
CA ASN A 485 -37.32 -26.65 -3.84
C ASN A 485 -38.38 -25.53 -3.83
N GLY A 486 -38.30 -24.58 -4.76
CA GLY A 486 -39.24 -23.47 -4.88
C GLY A 486 -39.08 -22.36 -3.84
N ASP A 487 -38.02 -22.38 -3.02
CA ASP A 487 -37.72 -21.32 -2.05
C ASP A 487 -37.62 -19.96 -2.76
N ILE A 488 -38.15 -18.92 -2.12
CA ILE A 488 -38.10 -17.53 -2.60
C ILE A 488 -37.23 -16.69 -1.67
N GLY A 489 -36.31 -15.93 -2.27
CA GLY A 489 -35.49 -14.93 -1.61
C GLY A 489 -35.82 -13.52 -2.05
N GLN A 490 -35.26 -12.55 -1.35
CA GLN A 490 -35.40 -11.13 -1.68
C GLN A 490 -34.64 -10.83 -2.96
N SER A 491 -35.11 -9.83 -3.70
CA SER A 491 -34.48 -9.34 -4.92
C SER A 491 -34.17 -7.85 -4.82
N TRP A 492 -33.33 -7.36 -5.74
CA TRP A 492 -32.73 -6.04 -5.62
C TRP A 492 -32.95 -5.19 -6.87
N SER A 493 -33.04 -3.88 -6.68
CA SER A 493 -32.89 -2.87 -7.73
C SER A 493 -31.84 -1.82 -7.37
N GLY A 494 -31.12 -1.28 -8.34
CA GLY A 494 -30.04 -0.29 -8.12
C GLY A 494 -28.65 -0.90 -7.91
N ILE A 495 -28.29 -1.91 -8.72
CA ILE A 495 -26.93 -2.51 -8.71
C ILE A 495 -26.21 -2.19 -10.01
N LYS A 496 -25.01 -1.61 -9.91
CA LYS A 496 -24.12 -1.36 -11.06
C LYS A 496 -22.89 -2.25 -10.96
N PHE A 497 -22.57 -2.93 -12.05
CA PHE A 497 -21.26 -3.51 -12.33
C PHE A 497 -20.54 -2.62 -13.32
N GLN A 498 -19.30 -2.24 -13.02
CA GLN A 498 -18.44 -1.41 -13.85
C GLN A 498 -17.08 -2.08 -13.97
N ASN A 499 -16.59 -2.33 -15.18
CA ASN A 499 -15.28 -2.95 -15.44
C ASN A 499 -15.10 -4.26 -14.67
N VAL A 500 -15.93 -5.26 -14.98
CA VAL A 500 -15.80 -6.60 -14.39
C VAL A 500 -15.34 -7.56 -15.46
N THR A 501 -14.20 -8.22 -15.21
CA THR A 501 -13.60 -9.16 -16.16
C THR A 501 -13.32 -10.49 -15.49
N ALA A 502 -13.79 -11.59 -16.08
CA ALA A 502 -13.38 -12.94 -15.72
C ALA A 502 -12.57 -13.59 -16.84
N ALA A 503 -11.39 -14.12 -16.49
CA ALA A 503 -10.47 -14.79 -17.39
C ALA A 503 -11.00 -16.14 -17.90
N GLY A 504 -11.89 -16.78 -17.14
CA GLY A 504 -12.53 -18.04 -17.51
C GLY A 504 -13.99 -18.09 -17.09
N LYS A 505 -14.66 -19.16 -17.52
CA LYS A 505 -16.04 -19.51 -17.16
C LYS A 505 -16.08 -20.90 -16.52
N SER A 506 -17.25 -21.29 -16.00
CA SER A 506 -17.43 -22.57 -15.32
C SER A 506 -16.86 -23.75 -16.10
N VAL A 507 -15.90 -24.48 -15.51
CA VAL A 507 -15.31 -25.69 -16.12
C VAL A 507 -16.26 -26.88 -16.12
N VAL A 508 -17.27 -26.91 -15.24
CA VAL A 508 -18.35 -27.92 -15.29
C VAL A 508 -19.46 -27.56 -16.29
N GLY A 509 -19.33 -26.43 -16.99
CA GLY A 509 -20.21 -26.02 -18.08
C GLY A 509 -21.55 -25.43 -17.64
N HIS A 510 -21.68 -25.02 -16.37
CA HIS A 510 -22.88 -24.34 -15.92
C HIS A 510 -22.94 -22.90 -16.49
N PRO A 511 -24.07 -22.49 -17.09
CA PRO A 511 -24.21 -21.15 -17.64
C PRO A 511 -24.47 -20.10 -16.55
N GLU A 512 -24.13 -18.84 -16.85
CA GLU A 512 -24.43 -17.68 -16.00
C GLU A 512 -25.93 -17.47 -15.87
N ILE A 513 -26.45 -17.24 -14.66
CA ILE A 513 -27.89 -17.23 -14.37
C ILE A 513 -28.35 -15.86 -13.88
N PHE A 514 -29.47 -15.38 -14.45
CA PHE A 514 -30.22 -14.24 -13.93
C PHE A 514 -31.73 -14.51 -13.95
N HIS A 515 -32.28 -14.97 -12.83
CA HIS A 515 -33.65 -15.50 -12.76
C HIS A 515 -34.50 -14.85 -11.67
N GLY A 516 -35.62 -14.21 -12.03
CA GLY A 516 -36.55 -13.58 -11.09
C GLY A 516 -37.80 -14.41 -10.80
N CYS A 517 -38.70 -13.91 -9.95
CA CYS A 517 -40.08 -14.40 -9.84
C CYS A 517 -41.04 -13.24 -9.58
N ALA A 518 -42.35 -13.47 -9.68
CA ALA A 518 -43.37 -12.42 -9.51
C ALA A 518 -43.30 -11.73 -8.14
N GLU A 519 -43.00 -12.51 -7.11
CA GLU A 519 -42.87 -12.08 -5.72
C GLU A 519 -41.58 -11.27 -5.47
N SER A 520 -40.52 -11.57 -6.24
CA SER A 520 -39.19 -10.99 -6.08
C SER A 520 -38.52 -10.74 -7.45
N PRO A 521 -38.97 -9.74 -8.23
CA PRO A 521 -38.37 -9.42 -9.52
C PRO A 521 -37.05 -8.66 -9.38
N TYR A 522 -36.16 -8.74 -10.37
CA TYR A 522 -34.96 -7.91 -10.47
C TYR A 522 -35.17 -6.78 -11.49
N SER A 523 -34.69 -5.58 -11.17
CA SER A 523 -34.76 -4.44 -12.09
C SER A 523 -33.74 -3.36 -11.80
N ASP A 524 -33.49 -2.41 -12.70
CA ASP A 524 -32.57 -1.27 -12.49
C ASP A 524 -31.15 -1.76 -12.15
N TRP A 525 -30.61 -2.65 -13.00
CA TRP A 525 -29.21 -3.05 -12.93
C TRP A 525 -28.47 -2.55 -14.16
N THR A 526 -27.20 -2.21 -13.98
CA THR A 526 -26.32 -1.79 -15.07
C THR A 526 -25.11 -2.70 -15.16
N PHE A 527 -24.84 -3.23 -16.35
CA PHE A 527 -23.61 -3.95 -16.70
C PHE A 527 -22.79 -3.05 -17.63
N ASP A 528 -21.81 -2.37 -17.05
CA ASP A 528 -20.88 -1.45 -17.69
C ASP A 528 -19.53 -2.16 -17.84
N ASN A 529 -19.17 -2.51 -19.07
CA ASN A 529 -17.97 -3.30 -19.39
C ASN A 529 -17.85 -4.60 -18.56
N PHE A 530 -18.83 -5.50 -18.73
CA PHE A 530 -18.88 -6.80 -18.05
C PHE A 530 -18.51 -7.93 -19.01
N THR A 531 -17.39 -8.61 -18.76
CA THR A 531 -16.82 -9.63 -19.64
C THR A 531 -16.53 -10.92 -18.89
N ILE A 532 -16.94 -12.06 -19.45
CA ILE A 532 -16.57 -13.39 -18.94
C ILE A 532 -15.98 -14.22 -20.08
N ASP A 533 -14.79 -14.79 -19.88
CA ASP A 533 -14.10 -15.64 -20.86
C ASP A 533 -13.97 -14.94 -22.24
N GLY A 534 -13.60 -13.66 -22.21
CA GLY A 534 -13.51 -12.79 -23.38
C GLY A 534 -14.84 -12.40 -24.03
N LYS A 535 -15.98 -12.92 -23.56
CA LYS A 535 -17.32 -12.54 -24.04
C LYS A 535 -17.82 -11.30 -23.29
N LEU A 536 -17.95 -10.19 -24.01
CA LEU A 536 -18.62 -8.98 -23.53
C LEU A 536 -20.14 -9.20 -23.46
N PHE A 537 -20.74 -8.84 -22.33
CA PHE A 537 -22.19 -8.91 -22.14
C PHE A 537 -22.84 -7.63 -22.65
N THR A 538 -23.78 -7.78 -23.59
CA THR A 538 -24.41 -6.68 -24.33
C THR A 538 -25.93 -6.73 -24.28
N SER A 539 -26.52 -7.86 -23.88
CA SER A 539 -27.96 -8.01 -23.69
C SER A 539 -28.29 -9.10 -22.67
N LEU A 540 -29.57 -9.21 -22.30
CA LEU A 540 -30.07 -10.29 -21.44
C LEU A 540 -29.89 -11.69 -22.06
N ASP A 541 -29.78 -11.81 -23.39
CA ASP A 541 -29.54 -13.09 -24.07
C ASP A 541 -28.15 -13.66 -23.78
N ASP A 542 -27.26 -12.86 -23.17
CA ASP A 542 -25.95 -13.32 -22.74
C ASP A 542 -25.98 -14.14 -21.44
N PHE A 543 -27.08 -14.06 -20.67
CA PHE A 543 -27.37 -14.91 -19.52
C PHE A 543 -28.30 -16.07 -19.90
N ALA A 544 -28.23 -17.16 -19.14
CA ALA A 544 -29.21 -18.24 -19.20
C ALA A 544 -30.33 -18.05 -18.16
N GLU A 545 -31.45 -18.73 -18.40
CA GLU A 545 -32.62 -18.77 -17.51
C GLU A 545 -33.21 -17.39 -17.19
N VAL A 546 -33.08 -16.41 -18.09
CA VAL A 546 -33.74 -15.11 -17.96
C VAL A 546 -35.23 -15.23 -18.23
N ASN A 547 -36.05 -14.65 -17.35
CA ASN A 547 -37.51 -14.64 -17.47
C ASN A 547 -38.08 -13.21 -17.39
N GLU A 548 -39.41 -13.09 -17.50
CA GLU A 548 -40.13 -11.81 -17.51
C GLU A 548 -39.98 -10.97 -16.23
N TYR A 549 -39.45 -11.56 -15.14
CA TYR A 549 -39.23 -10.89 -13.85
C TYR A 549 -37.84 -10.27 -13.73
N VAL A 550 -37.04 -10.32 -14.80
CA VAL A 550 -35.80 -9.56 -14.97
C VAL A 550 -36.05 -8.49 -16.02
N SER A 551 -36.06 -7.22 -15.62
CA SER A 551 -36.46 -6.10 -16.48
C SER A 551 -35.59 -4.87 -16.20
N ASP A 552 -35.65 -3.83 -17.02
CA ASP A 552 -34.93 -2.56 -16.76
C ASP A 552 -33.42 -2.77 -16.53
N ILE A 553 -32.79 -3.56 -17.40
CA ILE A 553 -31.37 -3.88 -17.36
C ILE A 553 -30.66 -3.07 -18.44
N THR A 554 -29.67 -2.29 -18.04
CA THR A 554 -28.86 -1.48 -18.94
C THR A 554 -27.52 -2.17 -19.19
N PHE A 555 -27.16 -2.36 -20.46
CA PHE A 555 -25.83 -2.79 -20.86
C PHE A 555 -25.10 -1.59 -21.47
N ILE A 556 -23.95 -1.26 -20.90
CA ILE A 556 -23.01 -0.29 -21.44
C ILE A 556 -21.81 -1.14 -21.88
N PRO A 557 -21.85 -1.76 -23.06
CA PRO A 557 -20.69 -2.46 -23.59
C PRO A 557 -19.56 -1.44 -23.68
N GLY A 558 -18.40 -1.73 -23.08
CA GLY A 558 -17.25 -0.84 -23.07
C GLY A 558 -16.96 -0.38 -24.50
N ILE A 559 -17.39 0.83 -24.82
CA ILE A 559 -16.85 1.58 -25.95
C ILE A 559 -15.54 2.10 -25.37
N LEU A 560 -14.42 1.51 -25.81
CA LEU A 560 -13.04 1.82 -25.38
C LEU A 560 -12.92 3.26 -24.85
N ASP A 561 -12.84 3.37 -23.52
CA ASP A 561 -12.61 4.59 -22.74
C ASP A 561 -11.09 4.83 -22.53
N ASP A 562 -10.26 4.10 -23.29
CA ASP A 562 -8.82 4.19 -23.23
C ASP A 562 -8.32 5.51 -23.86
N ALA A 563 -8.18 6.51 -23.00
CA ALA A 563 -7.56 7.78 -23.30
C ALA A 563 -6.03 7.77 -23.07
N THR A 564 -5.38 6.61 -22.98
CA THR A 564 -3.92 6.57 -22.80
C THR A 564 -3.17 6.73 -24.12
N LEU A 565 -1.90 7.14 -24.05
CA LEU A 565 -0.97 7.06 -25.18
C LEU A 565 -0.19 5.74 -25.14
N SER A 566 0.21 5.25 -26.32
CA SER A 566 1.14 4.15 -26.52
C SER A 566 2.58 4.63 -26.77
N GLY A 567 2.78 5.94 -27.01
CA GLY A 567 4.10 6.55 -27.16
C GLY A 567 4.05 8.05 -27.43
N ILE A 568 5.18 8.72 -27.18
CA ILE A 568 5.41 10.13 -27.49
C ILE A 568 6.73 10.25 -28.27
N GLN A 569 6.77 11.11 -29.29
CA GLN A 569 7.97 11.52 -30.00
C GLN A 569 8.27 13.00 -29.77
N VAL A 570 9.53 13.32 -29.50
CA VAL A 570 10.04 14.69 -29.41
C VAL A 570 11.14 14.84 -30.48
N ASN A 571 11.01 15.84 -31.36
CA ASN A 571 11.90 16.04 -32.51
C ASN A 571 12.15 14.76 -33.33
N ASN A 572 11.07 14.04 -33.67
CA ASN A 572 11.09 12.76 -34.39
C ASN A 572 11.85 11.62 -33.68
N THR A 573 12.14 11.76 -32.39
CA THR A 573 12.80 10.72 -31.59
C THR A 573 11.80 10.16 -30.59
N LEU A 574 11.61 8.83 -30.60
CA LEU A 574 10.70 8.15 -29.69
C LEU A 574 11.23 8.19 -28.26
N LEU A 575 10.34 8.48 -27.31
CA LEU A 575 10.66 8.43 -25.89
C LEU A 575 10.74 6.96 -25.43
N ASN A 576 11.96 6.42 -25.36
CA ASN A 576 12.21 4.99 -25.10
C ASN A 576 11.67 4.46 -23.77
N ASN A 577 11.44 5.34 -22.78
CA ASN A 577 10.91 4.98 -21.46
C ASN A 577 9.53 5.61 -21.21
N PHE A 578 8.74 5.81 -22.27
CA PHE A 578 7.37 6.29 -22.13
C PHE A 578 6.53 5.27 -21.35
N ASP A 579 5.83 5.75 -20.32
CA ASP A 579 4.86 5.00 -19.54
C ASP A 579 3.51 5.73 -19.60
N ALA A 580 2.44 5.01 -19.92
CA ALA A 580 1.10 5.55 -20.05
C ALA A 580 0.55 6.17 -18.76
N SER A 581 1.07 5.76 -17.59
CA SER A 581 0.70 6.26 -16.27
C SER A 581 1.43 7.55 -15.87
N ILE A 582 2.54 7.88 -16.54
CA ILE A 582 3.30 9.12 -16.28
C ILE A 582 2.73 10.23 -17.17
N THR A 583 2.07 11.21 -16.55
CA THR A 583 1.43 12.33 -17.25
C THR A 583 2.30 13.58 -17.33
N GLU A 584 3.50 13.58 -16.74
CA GLU A 584 4.43 14.71 -16.78
C GLU A 584 5.85 14.25 -17.12
N TYR A 585 6.48 14.92 -18.08
CA TYR A 585 7.85 14.65 -18.53
C TYR A 585 8.65 15.94 -18.59
N ASP A 586 9.82 15.95 -17.96
CA ASP A 586 10.76 17.06 -18.00
C ASP A 586 11.83 16.82 -19.09
N PHE A 587 12.06 17.83 -19.93
CA PHE A 587 13.03 17.81 -21.01
C PHE A 587 13.95 19.02 -20.92
N GLU A 588 15.21 18.79 -20.58
CA GLU A 588 16.24 19.82 -20.66
C GLU A 588 16.84 19.86 -22.07
N LEU A 589 16.67 20.99 -22.74
CA LEU A 589 17.18 21.25 -24.08
C LEU A 589 18.61 21.79 -24.02
N PRO A 590 19.45 21.56 -25.04
CA PRO A 590 20.79 22.12 -25.09
C PRO A 590 20.81 23.65 -24.95
N GLU A 591 21.90 24.19 -24.41
CA GLU A 591 22.11 25.63 -24.29
C GLU A 591 21.93 26.33 -25.65
N GLY A 592 21.30 27.52 -25.64
CA GLY A 592 21.05 28.32 -26.83
C GLY A 592 19.92 27.78 -27.73
N THR A 593 19.18 26.75 -27.30
CA THR A 593 17.98 26.30 -28.01
C THR A 593 16.89 27.37 -27.95
N ASN A 594 16.52 27.91 -29.12
CA ASN A 594 15.45 28.90 -29.26
C ASN A 594 14.20 28.32 -29.97
N ASP A 595 14.34 27.14 -30.59
CA ASP A 595 13.25 26.48 -31.31
C ASP A 595 12.49 25.53 -30.39
N ILE A 596 11.17 25.67 -30.38
CA ILE A 596 10.28 24.82 -29.57
C ILE A 596 10.26 23.40 -30.15
N PRO A 597 10.52 22.35 -29.36
CA PRO A 597 10.54 20.98 -29.86
C PRO A 597 9.21 20.57 -30.48
N THR A 598 9.26 19.85 -31.61
CA THR A 598 8.06 19.28 -32.24
C THR A 598 7.64 18.02 -31.50
N VAL A 599 6.38 17.94 -31.08
CA VAL A 599 5.82 16.80 -30.34
C VAL A 599 4.78 16.06 -31.18
N GLU A 600 4.93 14.75 -31.28
CA GLU A 600 3.92 13.83 -31.82
C GLU A 600 3.56 12.80 -30.73
N ALA A 601 2.33 12.28 -30.76
CA ALA A 601 1.84 11.34 -29.77
C ALA A 601 0.93 10.29 -30.41
N PHE A 602 0.99 9.07 -29.91
CA PHE A 602 0.26 7.92 -30.44
C PHE A 602 -0.72 7.41 -29.40
N ALA A 603 -2.03 7.43 -29.69
CA ALA A 603 -3.03 6.87 -28.78
C ALA A 603 -2.87 5.34 -28.65
N SER A 604 -3.23 4.80 -27.49
CA SER A 604 -3.35 3.35 -27.27
C SER A 604 -4.57 2.79 -28.00
N ASP A 605 -5.73 3.46 -27.88
CA ASP A 605 -6.89 3.18 -28.72
C ASP A 605 -6.84 3.96 -30.04
N THR A 606 -6.85 3.23 -31.15
CA THR A 606 -6.94 3.78 -32.52
C THR A 606 -8.19 4.63 -32.79
N ASN A 607 -9.21 4.57 -31.93
CA ASN A 607 -10.43 5.39 -32.03
C ASN A 607 -10.42 6.61 -31.09
N ALA A 608 -9.40 6.79 -30.25
CA ALA A 608 -9.24 7.99 -29.44
C ALA A 608 -8.73 9.16 -30.31
N THR A 609 -9.03 10.39 -29.89
CA THR A 609 -8.52 11.61 -30.51
C THR A 609 -7.39 12.21 -29.68
N VAL A 610 -6.34 12.70 -30.34
CA VAL A 610 -5.17 13.31 -29.71
C VAL A 610 -5.04 14.75 -30.17
N ASP A 611 -5.17 15.69 -29.24
CA ASP A 611 -4.96 17.12 -29.47
C ASP A 611 -3.65 17.56 -28.81
N ILE A 612 -2.74 18.17 -29.58
CA ILE A 612 -1.46 18.66 -29.07
C ILE A 612 -1.46 20.18 -29.08
N TYR A 613 -1.11 20.77 -27.94
CA TYR A 613 -0.97 22.20 -27.70
C TYR A 613 0.52 22.49 -27.42
N PRO A 614 1.30 22.85 -28.45
CA PRO A 614 2.72 23.14 -28.27
C PRO A 614 2.96 24.31 -27.32
N ALA A 615 4.13 24.31 -26.67
CA ALA A 615 4.63 25.49 -25.96
C ALA A 615 4.69 26.70 -26.91
N THR A 616 4.56 27.90 -26.38
CA THR A 616 4.68 29.15 -27.17
C THR A 616 6.05 29.80 -27.07
N ASP A 617 6.82 29.46 -26.02
CA ASP A 617 8.14 29.99 -25.72
C ASP A 617 8.96 28.93 -24.96
N LEU A 618 10.28 29.14 -24.85
CA LEU A 618 11.19 28.36 -24.01
C LEU A 618 11.75 29.23 -22.88
N PRO A 619 11.84 28.73 -21.63
CA PRO A 619 11.24 27.48 -21.14
C PRO A 619 9.71 27.52 -21.21
N GLY A 620 9.08 26.37 -21.45
CA GLY A 620 7.63 26.31 -21.65
C GLY A 620 7.10 24.89 -21.73
N THR A 621 5.78 24.77 -21.83
CA THR A 621 5.09 23.48 -21.68
C THR A 621 4.27 23.14 -22.91
N THR A 622 4.47 21.93 -23.46
CA THR A 622 3.57 21.33 -24.45
C THR A 622 2.59 20.40 -23.75
N THR A 623 1.31 20.50 -24.10
CA THR A 623 0.23 19.69 -23.52
C THR A 623 -0.38 18.80 -24.59
N ILE A 624 -0.56 17.52 -24.29
CA ILE A 624 -1.22 16.54 -25.16
C ILE A 624 -2.49 16.10 -24.44
N VAL A 625 -3.66 16.39 -25.03
CA VAL A 625 -4.95 15.95 -24.51
C VAL A 625 -5.43 14.78 -25.37
N VAL A 626 -5.57 13.62 -24.74
CA VAL A 626 -6.16 12.44 -25.37
C VAL A 626 -7.60 12.33 -24.89
N THR A 627 -8.53 12.18 -25.82
CA THR A 627 -9.95 11.92 -25.53
C THR A 627 -10.30 10.56 -26.08
N ALA A 628 -10.80 9.65 -25.24
CA ALA A 628 -11.21 8.32 -25.67
C ALA A 628 -12.43 8.38 -26.60
N LYS A 629 -12.78 7.24 -27.21
CA LYS A 629 -13.91 7.13 -28.14
C LYS A 629 -15.25 7.53 -27.52
N ASP A 630 -15.38 7.41 -26.20
CA ASP A 630 -16.56 7.82 -25.44
C ASP A 630 -16.83 9.34 -25.48
N ASN A 631 -15.86 10.15 -25.92
CA ASN A 631 -15.86 11.62 -25.92
C ASN A 631 -16.02 12.24 -24.52
N VAL A 632 -15.74 11.48 -23.45
CA VAL A 632 -15.87 11.91 -22.05
C VAL A 632 -14.56 11.68 -21.31
N SER A 633 -13.96 10.50 -21.46
CA SER A 633 -12.72 10.13 -20.79
C SER A 633 -11.56 10.84 -21.46
N THR A 634 -10.80 11.59 -20.65
CA THR A 634 -9.66 12.39 -21.11
C THR A 634 -8.46 12.17 -20.21
N ILE A 635 -7.27 12.09 -20.81
CA ILE A 635 -5.98 12.14 -20.10
C ILE A 635 -5.14 13.26 -20.72
N THR A 636 -4.46 14.02 -19.88
CA THR A 636 -3.58 15.11 -20.31
C THR A 636 -2.14 14.79 -19.96
N TYR A 637 -1.28 14.66 -20.96
CA TYR A 637 0.17 14.53 -20.80
C TYR A 637 0.84 15.89 -20.98
N THR A 638 1.88 16.16 -20.19
CA THR A 638 2.53 17.46 -20.12
C THR A 638 4.04 17.29 -20.29
N LEU A 639 4.60 17.94 -21.31
CA LEU A 639 6.05 17.98 -21.57
C LEU A 639 6.57 19.36 -21.20
N LYS A 640 7.37 19.44 -20.14
CA LYS A 640 7.98 20.67 -19.65
C LYS A 640 9.37 20.79 -20.25
N PHE A 641 9.55 21.78 -21.11
CA PHE A 641 10.84 22.08 -21.73
C PHE A 641 11.58 23.17 -20.94
N THR A 642 12.78 22.85 -20.50
CA THR A 642 13.76 23.82 -20.00
C THR A 642 14.90 23.95 -20.99
N VAL A 643 15.67 25.05 -20.92
CA VAL A 643 16.91 25.21 -21.69
C VAL A 643 18.05 25.18 -20.69
N ALA A 644 19.08 24.37 -20.97
CA ALA A 644 20.28 24.33 -20.17
C ALA A 644 20.89 25.74 -20.09
N ILE A 645 21.21 26.16 -18.87
CA ILE A 645 21.87 27.42 -18.56
C ILE A 645 23.39 27.24 -18.60
N PRO A 646 24.17 28.24 -19.00
CA PRO A 646 25.64 28.16 -18.99
C PRO A 646 26.21 28.27 -17.57
N ASP A 647 27.45 27.79 -17.40
CA ASP A 647 28.29 28.11 -16.24
C ASP A 647 28.95 29.49 -16.47
N GLU A 648 28.44 30.55 -15.84
CA GLU A 648 28.88 31.93 -16.07
C GLU A 648 28.76 32.79 -14.79
N ILE A 649 29.65 33.77 -14.63
CA ILE A 649 29.56 34.81 -13.60
C ILE A 649 29.25 36.12 -14.31
N PHE A 650 28.10 36.71 -14.00
CA PHE A 650 27.60 37.91 -14.66
C PHE A 650 28.11 39.19 -14.01
N GLU A 651 28.22 39.22 -12.68
CA GLU A 651 28.53 40.43 -11.93
C GLU A 651 29.18 40.12 -10.58
N ILE A 652 30.11 40.99 -10.17
CA ILE A 652 30.68 41.03 -8.82
C ILE A 652 30.34 42.39 -8.23
N ILE A 653 29.69 42.40 -7.07
CA ILE A 653 29.37 43.61 -6.32
C ILE A 653 30.09 43.55 -4.99
N ALA A 654 31.01 44.48 -4.77
CA ALA A 654 31.78 44.60 -3.52
C ALA A 654 32.00 46.07 -3.18
N PRO A 655 32.45 46.40 -1.97
CA PRO A 655 32.91 47.74 -1.63
C PRO A 655 34.16 48.12 -2.45
N ASP A 656 34.22 49.38 -2.90
CA ASP A 656 35.40 49.93 -3.59
C ASP A 656 36.64 50.07 -2.68
N ASN A 657 36.47 49.87 -1.36
CA ASN A 657 37.54 50.01 -0.36
C ASN A 657 37.46 48.87 0.66
N VAL A 658 38.62 48.37 1.09
CA VAL A 658 38.80 47.37 2.14
C VAL A 658 39.80 47.88 3.19
N SER A 659 39.71 47.39 4.43
CA SER A 659 40.72 47.67 5.46
C SER A 659 41.28 46.36 6.05
N PRO A 660 42.52 46.36 6.59
CA PRO A 660 43.04 45.21 7.32
C PRO A 660 42.10 44.74 8.43
N GLU A 661 41.93 43.43 8.56
CA GLU A 661 41.03 42.75 9.52
C GLU A 661 39.53 43.01 9.34
N ASP A 662 39.12 43.79 8.32
CA ASP A 662 37.69 43.96 8.03
C ASP A 662 37.07 42.68 7.49
N THR A 663 35.76 42.58 7.67
CA THR A 663 34.94 41.57 7.02
C THR A 663 34.04 42.28 6.02
N ILE A 664 34.20 41.94 4.75
CA ILE A 664 33.42 42.51 3.64
C ILE A 664 32.45 41.46 3.09
N MET A 665 31.34 41.93 2.52
CA MET A 665 30.42 41.08 1.78
C MET A 665 30.63 41.33 0.28
N VAL A 666 30.85 40.26 -0.47
CA VAL A 666 30.94 40.27 -1.93
C VAL A 666 29.74 39.51 -2.49
N THR A 667 28.88 40.18 -3.23
CA THR A 667 27.76 39.54 -3.92
C THR A 667 28.22 39.10 -5.31
N ILE A 668 28.06 37.81 -5.61
CA ILE A 668 28.34 37.22 -6.92
C ILE A 668 27.04 36.85 -7.59
N VAL A 669 26.78 37.39 -8.79
CA VAL A 669 25.64 37.00 -9.64
C VAL A 669 26.15 36.00 -10.66
N TYR A 670 25.55 34.80 -10.70
CA TYR A 670 26.06 33.68 -11.50
C TYR A 670 24.93 32.84 -12.11
N SER A 671 25.28 31.99 -13.07
CA SER A 671 24.53 30.79 -13.43
C SER A 671 25.43 29.57 -13.40
N ALA A 672 24.87 28.45 -12.95
CA ALA A 672 25.54 27.16 -12.89
C ALA A 672 24.64 26.08 -13.50
N ASN A 673 25.20 25.26 -14.39
CA ASN A 673 24.45 24.21 -15.10
C ASN A 673 24.26 22.93 -14.27
N GLU A 674 25.02 22.80 -13.19
CA GLU A 674 24.91 21.82 -12.12
C GLU A 674 25.48 22.45 -10.82
N THR A 675 25.69 21.67 -9.76
CA THR A 675 26.36 22.19 -8.56
C THR A 675 27.82 22.58 -8.88
N ARG A 676 28.25 23.76 -8.43
CA ARG A 676 29.58 24.34 -8.69
C ARG A 676 30.16 24.95 -7.41
N ASP A 677 31.47 25.19 -7.40
CA ASP A 677 32.09 26.05 -6.40
C ASP A 677 32.45 27.39 -7.03
N ILE A 678 32.31 28.48 -6.26
CA ILE A 678 32.78 29.82 -6.60
C ILE A 678 33.94 30.16 -5.66
N LEU A 679 35.13 30.37 -6.22
CA LEU A 679 36.32 30.84 -5.52
C LEU A 679 36.36 32.35 -5.64
N VAL A 680 36.31 33.05 -4.51
CA VAL A 680 36.42 34.51 -4.46
C VAL A 680 37.73 34.88 -3.80
N ASN A 681 38.51 35.73 -4.46
CA ASN A 681 39.83 36.17 -4.02
C ASN A 681 39.93 37.68 -4.06
N LEU A 682 40.56 38.27 -3.06
CA LEU A 682 41.10 39.63 -3.10
C LEU A 682 42.61 39.55 -3.34
N GLN A 683 43.11 40.11 -4.44
CA GLN A 683 44.52 40.00 -4.80
C GLN A 683 45.08 41.28 -5.41
N LEU A 684 46.41 41.40 -5.48
CA LEU A 684 47.06 42.49 -6.22
C LEU A 684 46.82 42.36 -7.72
N GLU A 685 46.49 43.48 -8.39
CA GLU A 685 46.39 43.52 -9.85
C GLU A 685 47.74 43.32 -10.56
N SER A 686 48.84 43.52 -9.83
CA SER A 686 50.20 43.45 -10.37
C SER A 686 50.96 42.25 -9.83
N SER A 687 51.65 41.53 -10.71
CA SER A 687 52.47 40.38 -10.34
C SER A 687 53.57 40.73 -9.31
N PRO A 688 53.79 39.91 -8.26
CA PRO A 688 53.05 38.66 -7.98
C PRO A 688 51.66 38.93 -7.38
N GLU A 689 50.67 38.17 -7.86
CA GLU A 689 49.26 38.18 -7.43
C GLU A 689 49.13 37.60 -6.01
N ASN A 690 49.67 38.31 -5.03
CA ASN A 690 49.50 37.93 -3.63
C ASN A 690 48.02 38.11 -3.26
N ASN A 691 47.48 37.13 -2.56
CA ASN A 691 46.09 37.07 -2.13
C ASN A 691 45.97 37.50 -0.66
N TYR A 692 44.98 38.33 -0.36
CA TYR A 692 44.76 38.98 0.94
C TYR A 692 43.34 38.75 1.48
N GLY A 693 42.61 37.80 0.88
CA GLY A 693 41.31 37.36 1.36
C GLY A 693 40.74 36.33 0.39
N THR A 694 40.45 35.12 0.87
CA THR A 694 39.90 34.03 0.06
C THR A 694 38.66 33.45 0.70
N ASN A 695 37.67 33.11 -0.12
CA ASN A 695 36.60 32.23 0.32
C ASN A 695 36.11 31.35 -0.84
N THR A 696 35.52 30.20 -0.50
CA THR A 696 34.94 29.28 -1.47
C THR A 696 33.53 28.93 -1.03
N LEU A 697 32.55 29.10 -1.92
CA LEU A 697 31.18 28.69 -1.68
C LEU A 697 30.71 27.69 -2.70
N ASN A 698 29.98 26.69 -2.22
CA ASN A 698 29.24 25.76 -3.05
C ASN A 698 27.90 26.40 -3.45
N VAL A 699 27.58 26.35 -4.73
CA VAL A 699 26.36 26.90 -5.32
C VAL A 699 25.58 25.82 -6.08
N SER A 700 24.26 25.86 -5.96
CA SER A 700 23.37 24.89 -6.63
C SER A 700 23.18 25.23 -8.11
N LYS A 701 22.78 24.23 -8.90
CA LYS A 701 22.30 24.43 -10.29
C LYS A 701 21.23 25.53 -10.35
N GLY A 702 21.39 26.49 -11.26
CA GLY A 702 20.46 27.61 -11.41
C GLY A 702 21.17 28.92 -11.71
N ALA A 703 20.40 29.98 -11.98
CA ALA A 703 20.89 31.35 -11.97
C ALA A 703 20.45 32.01 -10.67
N ASP A 704 21.38 32.56 -9.89
CA ASP A 704 21.13 33.15 -8.58
C ASP A 704 22.21 34.20 -8.23
N SER A 705 22.09 34.82 -7.07
CA SER A 705 23.14 35.63 -6.47
C SER A 705 23.52 35.08 -5.10
N VAL A 706 24.81 35.03 -4.78
CA VAL A 706 25.30 34.58 -3.47
C VAL A 706 26.16 35.65 -2.83
N ASP A 707 25.99 35.83 -1.52
CA ASP A 707 26.82 36.72 -0.72
C ASP A 707 27.96 35.93 -0.07
N VAL A 708 29.19 36.35 -0.36
CA VAL A 708 30.42 35.76 0.12
C VAL A 708 31.05 36.68 1.16
N GLU A 709 31.12 36.21 2.40
CA GLU A 709 31.80 36.91 3.47
C GLU A 709 33.31 36.71 3.32
N MET A 710 34.08 37.77 3.15
CA MET A 710 35.55 37.69 3.07
C MET A 710 36.19 38.44 4.23
N ILE A 711 37.14 37.78 4.90
CA ILE A 711 37.98 38.38 5.92
C ILE A 711 39.26 38.88 5.24
N ILE A 712 39.58 40.15 5.46
CA ILE A 712 40.76 40.80 4.89
C ILE A 712 41.95 40.55 5.80
N GLU A 713 43.04 40.02 5.24
CA GLU A 713 44.26 39.70 5.98
C GLU A 713 44.87 40.95 6.66
N GLU A 714 45.39 40.78 7.88
CA GLU A 714 45.97 41.88 8.69
C GLU A 714 47.13 42.59 7.98
N ASP A 715 47.84 41.88 7.10
CA ASP A 715 49.06 42.34 6.45
C ASP A 715 48.84 42.95 5.05
N ILE A 716 47.58 43.18 4.62
CA ILE A 716 47.29 43.82 3.33
C ILE A 716 47.94 45.23 3.24
N PRO A 717 48.81 45.49 2.24
CA PRO A 717 49.43 46.80 2.08
C PRO A 717 48.43 47.90 1.71
N LEU A 718 48.48 49.05 2.38
CA LEU A 718 47.64 50.19 2.01
C LEU A 718 48.05 50.75 0.64
N ALA A 719 47.12 50.79 -0.30
CA ALA A 719 47.32 51.28 -1.65
C ALA A 719 45.99 51.64 -2.32
N THR A 720 46.03 52.56 -3.28
CA THR A 720 44.86 53.01 -4.06
C THR A 720 44.88 52.33 -5.43
N ASP A 721 43.73 51.88 -5.91
CA ASP A 721 43.51 51.21 -7.19
C ASP A 721 44.52 50.06 -7.43
N ALA A 722 44.84 49.29 -6.39
CA ALA A 722 45.94 48.31 -6.44
C ALA A 722 45.48 46.85 -6.38
N TYR A 723 44.23 46.62 -5.97
CA TYR A 723 43.67 45.30 -5.74
C TYR A 723 42.48 45.03 -6.65
N GLU A 724 42.24 43.74 -6.92
CA GLU A 724 41.03 43.26 -7.57
C GLU A 724 40.36 42.18 -6.73
N ILE A 725 39.04 42.08 -6.86
CA ILE A 725 38.27 40.91 -6.40
C ILE A 725 37.95 40.05 -7.61
N THR A 726 38.48 38.84 -7.63
CA THR A 726 38.17 37.84 -8.66
C THR A 726 37.14 36.86 -8.14
N ALA A 727 36.17 36.49 -8.97
CA ALA A 727 35.30 35.35 -8.72
C ALA A 727 35.47 34.33 -9.84
N THR A 728 35.74 33.08 -9.48
CA THR A 728 36.02 31.98 -10.40
C THR A 728 35.06 30.83 -10.15
N LEU A 729 34.26 30.49 -11.15
CA LEU A 729 33.36 29.34 -11.13
C LEU A 729 34.14 28.09 -11.55
N VAL A 730 34.07 27.02 -10.76
CA VAL A 730 34.80 25.75 -10.99
C VAL A 730 33.90 24.54 -10.71
N PRO A 731 34.25 23.34 -11.20
CA PRO A 731 33.60 22.11 -10.75
C PRO A 731 33.68 21.93 -9.23
N GLU A 732 32.70 21.27 -8.61
CA GLU A 732 32.69 21.02 -7.16
C GLU A 732 34.01 20.35 -6.69
N GLY A 733 34.68 20.96 -5.71
CA GLY A 733 35.99 20.56 -5.20
C GLY A 733 37.18 20.92 -6.10
N GLY A 734 36.97 21.67 -7.18
CA GLY A 734 37.99 22.13 -8.12
C GLY A 734 38.85 23.28 -7.60
N THR A 735 39.95 23.56 -8.31
CA THR A 735 40.83 24.71 -8.05
C THR A 735 40.72 25.72 -9.19
N GLU A 736 41.37 26.89 -9.07
CA GLU A 736 41.41 27.90 -10.15
C GLU A 736 41.92 27.35 -11.50
N GLU A 737 42.77 26.31 -11.49
CA GLU A 737 43.22 25.63 -12.71
C GLU A 737 42.06 24.95 -13.48
N ASN A 738 40.92 24.75 -12.82
CA ASN A 738 39.70 24.18 -13.36
C ASN A 738 38.63 25.25 -13.70
N SER A 739 39.03 26.52 -13.88
CA SER A 739 38.12 27.63 -14.19
C SER A 739 37.20 27.33 -15.38
N LEU A 740 35.90 27.43 -15.14
CA LEU A 740 34.84 27.41 -16.16
C LEU A 740 34.51 28.82 -16.64
N HIS A 741 34.44 29.76 -15.70
CA HIS A 741 34.30 31.19 -15.97
C HIS A 741 34.95 32.00 -14.84
N MET A 742 35.48 33.18 -15.16
CA MET A 742 36.08 34.08 -14.18
C MET A 742 35.75 35.52 -14.53
N LEU A 743 35.44 36.32 -13.52
CA LEU A 743 35.24 37.76 -13.63
C LEU A 743 36.10 38.47 -12.57
N SER A 744 36.59 39.67 -12.88
CA SER A 744 37.37 40.52 -11.97
C SER A 744 36.70 41.88 -11.78
N LEU A 745 36.66 42.34 -10.55
CA LEU A 745 36.34 43.71 -10.16
C LEU A 745 37.65 44.41 -9.73
N THR A 746 38.15 45.32 -10.55
CA THR A 746 39.44 46.02 -10.38
C THR A 746 39.28 47.37 -9.66
N ASN A 747 40.40 47.99 -9.32
CA ASN A 747 40.53 49.28 -8.66
C ASN A 747 39.99 49.30 -7.22
N ILE A 748 40.26 48.25 -6.45
CA ILE A 748 39.93 48.17 -5.03
C ILE A 748 41.03 48.86 -4.21
N ASP A 749 40.62 49.78 -3.34
CA ASP A 749 41.49 50.51 -2.43
C ASP A 749 41.69 49.74 -1.12
N ALA A 750 42.93 49.62 -0.64
CA ALA A 750 43.22 49.21 0.74
C ALA A 750 43.49 50.44 1.61
N ILE A 751 42.58 50.73 2.54
CA ILE A 751 42.58 51.93 3.38
C ILE A 751 42.80 51.59 4.87
N PRO A 752 43.24 52.55 5.72
CA PRO A 752 43.41 52.30 7.15
C PRO A 752 42.06 51.95 7.83
N PRO A 753 42.05 51.09 8.87
CA PRO A 753 40.82 50.75 9.60
C PRO A 753 40.13 52.01 10.15
N LEU A 754 38.84 52.19 9.82
CA LEU A 754 38.03 53.27 10.37
C LEU A 754 37.90 53.11 11.89
N GLY A 755 38.22 54.18 12.64
CA GLY A 755 38.14 54.20 14.10
C GLY A 755 36.73 53.93 14.62
N LEU A 756 36.65 53.28 15.79
CA LEU A 756 35.48 52.78 16.54
C LEU A 756 34.25 53.71 16.72
N ILE A 757 34.22 54.92 16.15
CA ILE A 757 33.14 55.90 16.33
C ILE A 757 32.08 55.83 15.20
N ASP A 758 32.38 55.25 14.03
CA ASP A 758 31.42 55.24 12.90
C ASP A 758 30.69 53.89 12.67
N ARG A 759 31.00 52.82 13.42
CA ARG A 759 30.39 51.48 13.22
C ARG A 759 29.07 51.21 13.97
N PHE A 760 28.48 52.19 14.66
CA PHE A 760 27.27 51.98 15.50
C PHE A 760 26.00 52.70 15.03
N ALA A 761 25.71 52.73 13.72
CA ALA A 761 24.54 53.44 13.20
C ALA A 761 23.50 52.64 12.38
N SER A 762 23.59 51.32 12.20
CA SER A 762 22.66 50.62 11.28
C SER A 762 21.94 49.36 11.77
N ASP A 763 22.22 48.83 12.96
CA ASP A 763 21.54 47.61 13.42
C ASP A 763 20.19 47.89 14.08
N LYS A 764 19.14 48.17 13.27
CA LYS A 764 17.75 47.95 13.72
C LYS A 764 16.62 47.99 12.67
N GLU A 765 16.83 47.60 11.43
CA GLU A 765 15.74 47.53 10.46
C GLU A 765 15.71 46.17 9.74
N ILE A 766 14.99 45.18 10.30
CA ILE A 766 14.74 43.88 9.64
C ILE A 766 13.25 43.54 9.77
N ILE A 767 12.62 43.08 8.67
CA ILE A 767 11.22 42.62 8.67
C ILE A 767 11.12 41.19 9.23
N GLN A 768 10.12 40.93 10.06
CA GLN A 768 9.79 39.61 10.60
C GLN A 768 8.44 39.15 10.04
N ALA A 769 8.31 37.83 9.81
CA ALA A 769 7.08 37.22 9.34
C ALA A 769 6.92 35.81 9.94
N TYR A 770 5.72 35.46 10.43
CA TYR A 770 5.44 34.20 11.12
C TYR A 770 3.96 33.77 10.98
N PRO A 771 3.63 32.48 10.89
CA PRO A 771 4.55 31.39 10.57
C PRO A 771 5.11 31.57 9.15
N ASN A 772 6.29 31.00 8.90
CA ASN A 772 6.87 30.94 7.56
C ASN A 772 7.60 29.59 7.44
N PRO A 773 6.97 28.54 6.89
CA PRO A 773 5.81 28.60 5.99
C PRO A 773 4.47 28.98 6.65
N PHE A 774 3.56 29.64 5.92
CA PHE A 774 2.19 29.96 6.40
C PHE A 774 1.11 29.23 5.60
N THR A 775 -0.06 28.98 6.20
CA THR A 775 -1.19 28.31 5.51
C THR A 775 -2.35 29.30 5.31
N ASP A 776 -3.06 29.64 6.39
CA ASP A 776 -4.26 30.47 6.32
C ASP A 776 -4.05 31.89 6.86
N ARG A 777 -2.95 32.12 7.59
CA ARG A 777 -2.67 33.38 8.27
C ARG A 777 -1.19 33.69 8.27
N LEU A 778 -0.86 34.95 8.05
CA LEU A 778 0.50 35.45 8.09
C LEU A 778 0.58 36.69 8.99
N TRP A 779 1.42 36.62 10.02
CA TRP A 779 1.80 37.75 10.86
C TRP A 779 3.06 38.41 10.32
N ILE A 780 3.08 39.74 10.27
CA ILE A 780 4.19 40.54 9.76
C ILE A 780 4.52 41.63 10.76
N ASN A 781 5.80 41.81 11.07
CA ASN A 781 6.33 42.97 11.77
C ASN A 781 7.40 43.65 10.90
N THR A 782 7.12 44.86 10.39
CA THR A 782 8.04 45.60 9.51
C THR A 782 9.24 46.18 10.25
N GLY A 783 9.24 46.21 11.59
CA GLY A 783 10.29 46.83 12.41
C GLY A 783 10.30 48.37 12.36
N ILE A 784 9.68 48.94 11.32
CA ILE A 784 9.49 50.37 11.11
C ILE A 784 8.04 50.69 10.79
N LYS A 785 7.68 51.93 11.06
CA LYS A 785 6.33 52.49 10.97
C LYS A 785 5.90 52.82 9.54
N GLU A 786 5.94 51.83 8.66
CA GLU A 786 5.79 51.99 7.22
C GLU A 786 4.77 51.03 6.60
N SER A 787 4.26 51.37 5.42
CA SER A 787 3.43 50.45 4.61
C SER A 787 4.33 49.47 3.84
N PHE A 788 3.75 48.35 3.42
CA PHE A 788 4.43 47.36 2.59
C PHE A 788 3.52 46.83 1.47
N LEU A 789 4.17 46.29 0.47
CA LEU A 789 3.61 45.60 -0.69
C LEU A 789 4.02 44.13 -0.63
N ILE A 790 3.13 43.24 -1.07
CA ILE A 790 3.46 41.83 -1.28
C ILE A 790 3.27 41.51 -2.75
N TYR A 791 4.33 40.96 -3.34
CA TYR A 791 4.40 40.51 -4.71
C TYR A 791 4.33 38.98 -4.74
N ASN A 792 3.61 38.42 -5.70
CA ASN A 792 3.76 37.01 -6.04
C ASN A 792 5.03 36.80 -6.90
N ILE A 793 5.35 35.55 -7.21
CA ILE A 793 6.51 35.17 -8.04
C ILE A 793 6.52 35.81 -9.43
N THR A 794 5.35 36.21 -9.96
CA THR A 794 5.26 36.88 -11.27
C THR A 794 5.48 38.40 -11.17
N GLY A 795 5.91 38.91 -10.00
CA GLY A 795 6.11 40.33 -9.74
C GLY A 795 4.82 41.15 -9.65
N ARG A 796 3.64 40.51 -9.58
CA ARG A 796 2.35 41.21 -9.42
C ARG A 796 2.09 41.46 -7.94
N ILE A 797 1.68 42.69 -7.61
CA ILE A 797 1.24 43.06 -6.27
C ILE A 797 -0.08 42.34 -5.98
N ILE A 798 -0.09 41.49 -4.96
CA ILE A 798 -1.28 40.78 -4.50
C ILE A 798 -1.86 41.36 -3.19
N TYR A 799 -1.04 42.14 -2.47
CA TYR A 799 -1.49 42.81 -1.26
C TYR A 799 -0.76 44.14 -1.09
N HIS A 800 -1.50 45.15 -0.62
CA HIS A 800 -0.98 46.46 -0.26
C HIS A 800 -1.55 46.85 1.09
N SER A 801 -0.70 47.07 2.08
CA SER A 801 -1.15 47.55 3.39
C SER A 801 -1.48 49.06 3.28
N SER A 802 -2.76 49.44 3.24
CA SER A 802 -3.15 50.86 3.29
C SER A 802 -3.92 51.19 4.57
N SER A 803 -3.39 52.10 5.41
CA SER A 803 -4.11 53.26 5.98
C SER A 803 -3.41 53.90 7.19
N SER A 804 -3.14 55.21 7.03
CA SER A 804 -3.21 56.35 7.97
C SER A 804 -2.71 56.31 9.43
N TYR A 805 -2.29 55.18 10.00
CA TYR A 805 -1.57 55.16 11.27
C TYR A 805 -0.43 54.15 11.22
N SER A 806 0.76 54.65 11.52
CA SER A 806 2.03 53.96 11.55
C SER A 806 2.00 52.74 12.49
N LYS A 807 1.66 51.57 11.96
CA LYS A 807 1.73 50.27 12.64
C LYS A 807 2.95 49.53 12.13
N GLU A 808 3.68 48.92 13.05
CA GLU A 808 4.78 48.00 12.72
C GLU A 808 4.25 46.58 12.50
N ILE A 809 3.06 46.25 13.04
CA ILE A 809 2.54 44.88 13.09
C ILE A 809 1.23 44.73 12.30
N PHE A 810 1.15 43.65 11.50
CA PHE A 810 0.04 43.32 10.61
C PHE A 810 -0.32 41.82 10.71
N TYR A 811 -1.60 41.52 10.48
CA TYR A 811 -2.12 40.16 10.42
C TYR A 811 -2.92 40.02 9.13
N LEU A 812 -2.52 39.08 8.28
CA LEU A 812 -3.13 38.82 6.98
C LEU A 812 -3.88 37.48 6.99
N ASP A 813 -5.06 37.46 6.37
CA ASP A 813 -5.74 36.23 5.97
C ASP A 813 -5.25 35.87 4.56
N THR A 814 -4.68 34.68 4.44
CA THR A 814 -4.01 34.21 3.23
C THR A 814 -4.74 33.06 2.56
N LYS A 815 -5.97 32.72 3.00
CA LYS A 815 -6.72 31.57 2.46
C LYS A 815 -6.98 31.63 0.95
N SER A 816 -7.07 32.84 0.39
CA SER A 816 -7.27 33.06 -1.04
C SER A 816 -5.99 33.15 -1.85
N TRP A 817 -4.83 33.06 -1.19
CA TRP A 817 -3.52 33.15 -1.86
C TRP A 817 -3.19 31.80 -2.47
N GLN A 818 -2.64 31.82 -3.68
CA GLN A 818 -2.15 30.61 -4.33
C GLN A 818 -0.95 30.03 -3.57
N ARG A 819 -0.69 28.72 -3.70
CA ARG A 819 0.55 28.15 -3.13
C ARG A 819 1.76 28.75 -3.84
N GLY A 820 2.77 29.17 -3.09
CA GLY A 820 3.98 29.75 -3.67
C GLY A 820 4.82 30.61 -2.72
N ILE A 821 5.82 31.26 -3.31
CA ILE A 821 6.72 32.22 -2.64
C ILE A 821 6.21 33.64 -2.93
N TYR A 822 6.32 34.50 -1.92
CA TYR A 822 5.92 35.88 -1.98
C TYR A 822 7.04 36.78 -1.49
N LEU A 823 7.25 37.90 -2.18
CA LEU A 823 8.19 38.95 -1.76
C LEU A 823 7.41 40.05 -1.04
N LEU A 824 7.72 40.27 0.23
CA LEU A 824 7.26 41.41 0.99
C LEU A 824 8.29 42.52 0.91
N LYS A 825 7.88 43.75 0.59
CA LYS A 825 8.76 44.93 0.50
C LYS A 825 8.11 46.16 1.11
N THR A 826 8.80 46.92 1.94
CA THR A 826 8.29 48.22 2.42
C THR A 826 8.13 49.19 1.24
N THR A 827 7.21 50.13 1.35
CA THR A 827 6.92 51.08 0.26
C THR A 827 8.11 51.98 -0.11
N SER A 828 9.03 52.22 0.81
CA SER A 828 10.31 52.92 0.64
C SER A 828 11.34 52.07 -0.08
N GLY A 829 11.10 50.76 -0.15
CA GLY A 829 12.01 49.76 -0.71
C GLY A 829 13.20 49.42 0.17
N LYS A 830 13.31 50.02 1.36
CA LYS A 830 14.45 49.84 2.27
C LYS A 830 14.56 48.43 2.82
N LEU A 831 13.42 47.78 3.05
CA LEU A 831 13.37 46.47 3.68
C LEU A 831 12.55 45.50 2.83
N SER A 832 12.99 44.24 2.77
CA SER A 832 12.26 43.18 2.10
C SER A 832 12.43 41.81 2.77
N LYS A 833 11.52 40.88 2.51
CA LYS A 833 11.54 39.52 3.05
C LYS A 833 10.73 38.55 2.18
N LEU A 834 11.26 37.35 1.97
CA LEU A 834 10.54 36.25 1.34
C LEU A 834 9.69 35.49 2.37
N VAL A 835 8.46 35.16 1.99
CA VAL A 835 7.54 34.31 2.75
C VAL A 835 6.95 33.24 1.83
N LYS A 836 6.74 32.02 2.34
CA LYS A 836 6.27 30.89 1.54
C LYS A 836 5.05 30.21 2.17
N THR A 837 4.19 29.63 1.33
CA THR A 837 3.07 28.81 1.81
C THR A 837 3.53 27.44 2.31
N GLY A 838 2.91 26.91 3.38
CA GLY A 838 3.11 25.53 3.85
C GLY A 838 2.43 24.50 2.95
N VAL A 839 2.88 23.24 3.04
CA VAL A 839 2.35 22.09 2.29
C VAL A 839 0.88 21.86 2.63
#